data_AF-A0A5C6MWT7-F1
#
_entry.id   AF-A0A5C6MWT7-F1
#
_cell.length_a   1.000
_cell.length_b   1.000
_cell.length_c   1.000
_cell.angle_alpha   90.00
_cell.angle_beta   90.00
_cell.angle_gamma   90.00
#
_symmetry.space_group_name_H-M   'P 1'
#
loop_
_entity.id
_entity.type
_entity.pdbx_description
1 polymer ?
#
loop_
_entity_poly.entity_id
_entity_poly.type
_entity_poly.pdbx_seq_one_letter_code
_entity_poly.pdbx_strand_id
1 'polypeptide(L)'
;MSSARVNWGKSEALVISEGRQGLPDLPQGLTWRRDGLKYLGVYLGNECMVEKNWENVVEKVEERLKKWRWVHSKKSFRGRVLVINNLVASLLWHRLACLEPPPGLLSQIQAKLVNFIWGGYYWVPQSVLFLSRDQGGQGLLHLASRTATFRLRFVQRYLTGPPDLVWSCLLRRKIQESSSLHWLLKEPLVHGGRLDVCSSAMPGLMVALCGSRTVTLKQLVEAAGPPLADARTLSTVLGLRSLRVVERILELWRRRLSVRERSLLLRYGGGRAEPDPMDIFPDFQLSPGCEEFSGPLLKALCKNKLGLGGLTWKRNGLRYLGVYLRCQEMEAKNWDDIVEKVDSKLHKWSWIKPHMSFRGRVLVLNNLVASLLWHRLACLDLPSGLLAQVQSKMLDFFWDRLHWVPQSVLFLPREEGGQGLIHLASRVATLRLQFVQRWSFVQTDSLHWLLKEPLVCGGRLDVCSSATPGLKEALIRKRMVTLEQLVAAAGPELTDAQAVSLALGVRSVRLIQRSLGLWKHRLSTKEKGLLLLHRRGEAETDPMDDFPELHLHPDLLDLGGPLLDDCGSGSLHSMDRRILYANIVKTLNKDKLKNREVTVWKDRLGGQSPQWRTLYKPPIRKRTGDLQWRILHGAIATGAFLAILNPNTLSNCPFCDFNESVFHVFTGRDKIKNGAACDAVALWKQNVRVRLNLEFCFYKATENLEAFKQQWGHDEVLVKVTEQGEMEAAAWLL
;
A
#
# COMPACT_ATOMS: atom_id res chain seq x y z
N MET A 1 44.82 -26.22 -28.45
CA MET A 1 44.84 -24.75 -28.57
C MET A 1 43.75 -24.35 -29.55
N SER A 2 42.95 -23.32 -29.26
CA SER A 2 41.92 -22.88 -30.20
C SER A 2 42.60 -22.33 -31.46
N SER A 3 42.27 -22.85 -32.64
CA SER A 3 42.81 -22.39 -33.94
C SER A 3 42.34 -20.98 -34.35
N ALA A 4 42.02 -20.12 -33.38
CA ALA A 4 41.49 -18.79 -33.59
C ALA A 4 42.62 -17.82 -33.99
N ARG A 5 42.41 -17.07 -35.08
CA ARG A 5 43.33 -16.02 -35.54
C ARG A 5 42.99 -14.68 -34.87
N VAL A 6 44.00 -13.95 -34.42
CA VAL A 6 43.85 -12.62 -33.82
C VAL A 6 43.64 -11.58 -34.92
N ASN A 7 42.70 -10.65 -34.71
CA ASN A 7 42.52 -9.50 -35.59
C ASN A 7 43.39 -8.33 -35.11
N TRP A 8 44.63 -8.27 -35.60
CA TRP A 8 45.61 -7.28 -35.16
C TRP A 8 45.19 -5.83 -35.44
N GLY A 9 44.41 -5.56 -36.50
CA GLY A 9 43.90 -4.22 -36.81
C GLY A 9 42.83 -3.69 -35.84
N LYS A 10 42.21 -4.56 -35.02
CA LYS A 10 41.29 -4.18 -33.95
C LYS A 10 41.88 -4.38 -32.54
N SER A 11 43.10 -4.90 -32.46
CA SER A 11 43.74 -5.24 -31.19
C SER A 11 44.68 -4.12 -30.77
N GLU A 12 44.52 -3.63 -29.55
CA GLU A 12 45.34 -2.55 -28.98
C GLU A 12 45.82 -2.96 -27.58
N ALA A 13 46.97 -2.44 -27.15
CA ALA A 13 47.48 -2.66 -25.79
C ALA A 13 47.43 -1.35 -24.98
N LEU A 14 46.88 -1.40 -23.76
CA LEU A 14 46.76 -0.24 -22.87
C LEU A 14 47.84 -0.26 -21.78
N VAL A 15 48.51 0.88 -21.59
CA VAL A 15 49.44 1.09 -20.48
C VAL A 15 48.66 1.45 -19.22
N ILE A 16 48.81 0.69 -18.13
CA ILE A 16 48.06 0.86 -16.87
C ILE A 16 48.91 1.53 -15.75
N SER A 17 50.23 1.64 -15.92
CA SER A 17 51.15 2.18 -14.89
C SER A 17 51.68 3.58 -15.20
N GLU A 18 51.63 4.48 -14.22
CA GLU A 18 52.41 5.72 -14.21
C GLU A 18 53.86 5.40 -13.83
N GLY A 19 54.80 5.45 -14.78
CA GLY A 19 56.23 5.55 -14.45
C GLY A 19 57.18 4.42 -14.87
N ARG A 20 56.82 3.48 -15.74
CA ARG A 20 57.85 2.64 -16.40
C ARG A 20 58.46 3.38 -17.60
N GLN A 21 59.74 3.72 -17.52
CA GLN A 21 60.53 4.06 -18.71
C GLN A 21 60.91 2.74 -19.41
N GLY A 22 60.39 2.56 -20.64
CA GLY A 22 60.55 1.35 -21.46
C GLY A 22 59.27 0.51 -21.53
N LEU A 23 58.60 0.52 -22.69
CA LEU A 23 57.49 -0.38 -23.02
C LEU A 23 58.05 -1.60 -23.75
N PRO A 24 57.62 -2.83 -23.44
CA PRO A 24 58.10 -4.02 -24.13
C PRO A 24 57.58 -4.07 -25.58
N ASP A 25 58.36 -4.66 -26.48
CA ASP A 25 57.96 -4.88 -27.86
C ASP A 25 56.76 -5.85 -27.91
N LEU A 26 55.71 -5.43 -28.60
CA LEU A 26 54.49 -6.22 -28.75
C LEU A 26 54.53 -7.05 -30.04
N PRO A 27 53.97 -8.27 -30.03
CA PRO A 27 53.96 -9.12 -31.21
C PRO A 27 53.14 -8.52 -32.37
N GLN A 28 53.61 -8.75 -33.60
CA GLN A 28 52.86 -8.60 -34.86
C GLN A 28 52.14 -7.25 -35.07
N GLY A 29 52.76 -6.13 -34.66
CA GLY A 29 52.29 -4.77 -35.01
C GLY A 29 51.23 -4.19 -34.07
N LEU A 30 51.01 -4.80 -32.90
CA LEU A 30 50.21 -4.24 -31.82
C LEU A 30 50.78 -2.89 -31.35
N THR A 31 49.92 -1.88 -31.22
CA THR A 31 50.33 -0.54 -30.78
C THR A 31 49.98 -0.28 -29.32
N TRP A 32 50.91 0.37 -28.61
CA TRP A 32 50.69 0.85 -27.26
C TRP A 32 49.85 2.13 -27.27
N ARG A 33 48.77 2.13 -26.49
CA ARG A 33 47.96 3.30 -26.17
C ARG A 33 48.24 3.75 -24.74
N ARG A 34 48.48 5.04 -24.56
CA ARG A 34 48.64 5.67 -23.24
C ARG A 34 47.38 6.39 -22.76
N ASP A 35 46.56 6.86 -23.69
CA ASP A 35 45.39 7.70 -23.38
C ASP A 35 44.13 6.90 -23.04
N GLY A 36 44.00 5.68 -23.57
CA GLY A 36 42.83 4.84 -23.36
C GLY A 36 42.49 3.92 -24.54
N LEU A 37 41.44 3.11 -24.38
CA LEU A 37 40.88 2.22 -25.41
C LEU A 37 39.36 2.14 -25.32
N LYS A 38 38.73 1.64 -26.38
CA LYS A 38 37.28 1.41 -26.42
C LYS A 38 36.97 -0.05 -26.16
N TYR A 39 36.22 -0.32 -25.09
CA TYR A 39 35.80 -1.66 -24.70
C TYR A 39 34.28 -1.75 -24.58
N LEU A 40 33.66 -2.71 -25.28
CA LEU A 40 32.20 -2.91 -25.31
C LEU A 40 31.39 -1.63 -25.60
N GLY A 41 31.93 -0.74 -26.43
CA GLY A 41 31.28 0.52 -26.78
C GLY A 41 31.48 1.66 -25.78
N VAL A 42 32.32 1.47 -24.75
CA VAL A 42 32.71 2.46 -23.75
C VAL A 42 34.19 2.78 -23.86
N TYR A 43 34.54 4.06 -23.91
CA TYR A 43 35.92 4.54 -23.86
C TYR A 43 36.42 4.55 -22.40
N LEU A 44 37.56 3.92 -22.16
CA LEU A 44 38.22 3.79 -20.86
C LEU A 44 39.63 4.37 -20.98
N GLY A 45 40.15 5.05 -19.96
CA GLY A 45 41.49 5.66 -20.00
C GLY A 45 41.56 6.94 -19.17
N ASN A 46 42.29 7.93 -19.69
CA ASN A 46 42.38 9.26 -19.10
C ASN A 46 41.03 10.02 -19.14
N GLU A 47 40.94 11.12 -18.41
CA GLU A 47 39.70 11.91 -18.29
C GLU A 47 39.14 12.33 -19.66
N CYS A 48 40.00 12.82 -20.54
CA CYS A 48 39.64 13.21 -21.91
C CYS A 48 39.00 12.06 -22.71
N MET A 49 39.51 10.83 -22.56
CA MET A 49 38.98 9.66 -23.24
C MET A 49 37.66 9.19 -22.63
N VAL A 50 37.49 9.33 -21.31
CA VAL A 50 36.22 9.03 -20.62
C VAL A 50 35.12 10.03 -20.99
N GLU A 51 35.45 11.30 -21.21
CA GLU A 51 34.50 12.34 -21.63
C GLU A 51 33.84 12.06 -23.00
N LYS A 52 34.58 11.45 -23.94
CA LYS A 52 34.06 11.04 -25.26
C LYS A 52 32.85 10.10 -25.19
N ASN A 53 32.62 9.45 -24.06
CA ASN A 53 31.42 8.63 -23.86
C ASN A 53 30.13 9.45 -23.79
N TRP A 54 30.23 10.72 -23.43
CA TRP A 54 29.12 11.63 -23.17
C TRP A 54 28.89 12.66 -24.27
N GLU A 55 29.84 12.79 -25.20
CA GLU A 55 29.73 13.61 -26.40
C GLU A 55 28.47 13.25 -27.21
N ASN A 56 27.76 14.29 -27.65
CA ASN A 56 26.57 14.21 -28.52
C ASN A 56 25.40 13.39 -27.92
N VAL A 57 25.45 13.01 -26.64
CA VAL A 57 24.36 12.27 -25.99
C VAL A 57 23.09 13.11 -25.91
N VAL A 58 23.22 14.40 -25.60
CA VAL A 58 22.10 15.35 -25.55
C VAL A 58 21.44 15.49 -26.91
N GLU A 59 22.24 15.67 -27.97
CA GLU A 59 21.78 15.78 -29.35
C GLU A 59 21.02 14.53 -29.80
N LYS A 60 21.57 13.33 -29.53
CA LYS A 60 20.91 12.05 -29.82
C LYS A 60 19.57 11.90 -29.10
N VAL A 61 19.48 12.38 -27.86
CA VAL A 61 18.21 12.41 -27.12
C VAL A 61 17.22 13.36 -27.80
N GLU A 62 17.65 14.56 -28.16
CA GLU A 62 16.79 15.53 -28.85
C GLU A 62 16.28 15.05 -30.20
N GLU A 63 17.16 14.46 -31.02
CA GLU A 63 16.79 13.88 -32.31
C GLU A 63 15.72 12.80 -32.15
N ARG A 64 15.87 11.91 -31.16
CA ARG A 64 14.84 10.92 -30.86
C ARG A 64 13.54 11.56 -30.42
N LEU A 65 13.57 12.59 -29.59
CA LEU A 65 12.35 13.30 -29.16
C LEU A 65 11.67 14.03 -30.34
N LYS A 66 12.46 14.63 -31.25
CA LYS A 66 11.96 15.33 -32.45
C LYS A 66 11.13 14.40 -33.35
N LYS A 67 11.57 13.14 -33.53
CA LYS A 67 10.84 12.13 -34.34
C LYS A 67 9.42 11.84 -33.84
N TRP A 68 9.12 12.11 -32.57
CA TRP A 68 7.81 11.87 -31.96
C TRP A 68 7.02 13.16 -31.69
N ARG A 69 7.57 14.32 -32.05
CA ARG A 69 6.97 15.63 -31.77
C ARG A 69 5.70 15.89 -32.60
N TRP A 70 5.61 15.40 -33.83
CA TRP A 70 4.42 15.54 -34.68
C TRP A 70 3.21 14.73 -34.19
N VAL A 71 3.43 13.67 -33.41
CA VAL A 71 2.36 12.84 -32.78
C VAL A 71 1.97 13.37 -31.41
N HIS A 72 2.60 14.45 -30.93
CA HIS A 72 2.48 14.93 -29.56
C HIS A 72 1.03 15.32 -29.21
N SER A 73 0.33 16.02 -30.11
CA SER A 73 -1.08 16.43 -29.93
C SER A 73 -2.08 15.26 -29.92
N LYS A 74 -1.71 14.10 -30.48
CA LYS A 74 -2.57 12.91 -30.59
C LYS A 74 -2.30 11.85 -29.50
N LYS A 75 -1.27 12.02 -28.67
CA LYS A 75 -0.92 11.05 -27.60
C LYS A 75 -1.32 11.54 -26.22
N SER A 76 -1.88 10.61 -25.44
CA SER A 76 -2.08 10.79 -24.00
C SER A 76 -0.74 10.98 -23.26
N PHE A 77 -0.78 11.59 -22.07
CA PHE A 77 0.40 11.71 -21.21
C PHE A 77 1.08 10.36 -20.93
N ARG A 78 0.30 9.28 -20.83
CA ARG A 78 0.80 7.90 -20.73
C ARG A 78 1.63 7.50 -21.94
N GLY A 79 1.14 7.79 -23.15
CA GLY A 79 1.87 7.52 -24.39
C GLY A 79 3.18 8.30 -24.46
N ARG A 80 3.21 9.55 -23.99
CA ARG A 80 4.43 10.36 -23.92
C ARG A 80 5.46 9.80 -22.94
N VAL A 81 5.02 9.37 -21.74
CA VAL A 81 5.90 8.72 -20.76
C VAL A 81 6.48 7.40 -21.28
N LEU A 82 5.68 6.58 -21.97
CA LEU A 82 6.16 5.31 -22.55
C LEU A 82 7.27 5.54 -23.59
N VAL A 83 7.11 6.55 -24.45
CA VAL A 83 8.16 6.93 -25.42
C VAL A 83 9.44 7.33 -24.68
N ILE A 84 9.34 8.15 -23.62
CA ILE A 84 10.51 8.54 -22.84
C ILE A 84 11.18 7.33 -22.18
N ASN A 85 10.44 6.56 -21.38
CA ASN A 85 11.00 5.50 -20.55
C ASN A 85 11.62 4.36 -21.38
N ASN A 86 10.99 3.99 -22.50
CA ASN A 86 11.41 2.82 -23.28
C ASN A 86 12.36 3.18 -24.43
N LEU A 87 12.14 4.32 -25.11
CA LEU A 87 12.89 4.64 -26.33
C LEU A 87 14.04 5.63 -26.08
N VAL A 88 13.82 6.63 -25.23
CA VAL A 88 14.82 7.67 -24.99
C VAL A 88 15.76 7.26 -23.87
N ALA A 89 15.21 6.76 -22.76
CA ALA A 89 16.00 6.44 -21.59
C ALA A 89 16.88 5.18 -21.79
N SER A 90 16.48 4.25 -22.67
CA SER A 90 17.26 3.04 -23.02
C SER A 90 18.63 3.33 -23.64
N LEU A 91 18.83 4.50 -24.24
CA LEU A 91 20.14 4.95 -24.75
C LEU A 91 21.20 5.16 -23.67
N LEU A 92 20.74 5.45 -22.45
CA LEU A 92 21.59 5.96 -21.38
C LEU A 92 22.07 4.81 -20.47
N TRP A 93 21.35 3.69 -20.40
CA TRP A 93 21.57 2.63 -19.41
C TRP A 93 22.93 1.96 -19.48
N HIS A 94 23.40 1.62 -20.68
CA HIS A 94 24.69 0.96 -20.82
C HIS A 94 25.84 1.83 -20.28
N ARG A 95 25.79 3.15 -20.51
CA ARG A 95 26.81 4.09 -20.04
C ARG A 95 26.65 4.41 -18.56
N LEU A 96 25.44 4.73 -18.11
CA LEU A 96 25.15 5.08 -16.72
C LEU A 96 25.36 3.93 -15.73
N ALA A 97 25.29 2.68 -16.19
CA ALA A 97 25.61 1.52 -15.36
C ALA A 97 27.12 1.43 -15.05
N CYS A 98 27.98 1.93 -15.94
CA CYS A 98 29.42 1.67 -15.89
C CYS A 98 30.26 2.93 -15.63
N LEU A 99 29.79 4.12 -16.02
CA LEU A 99 30.52 5.38 -15.97
C LEU A 99 29.79 6.43 -15.14
N GLU A 100 30.53 7.37 -14.57
CA GLU A 100 29.97 8.54 -13.92
C GLU A 100 29.67 9.63 -14.96
N PRO A 101 28.45 10.19 -15.00
CA PRO A 101 28.12 11.26 -15.92
C PRO A 101 28.71 12.60 -15.44
N PRO A 102 29.08 13.51 -16.37
CA PRO A 102 29.49 14.87 -16.03
C PRO A 102 28.43 15.61 -15.21
N PRO A 103 28.84 16.51 -14.30
CA PRO A 103 27.90 17.29 -13.51
C PRO A 103 26.98 18.11 -14.43
N GLY A 104 25.69 18.13 -14.09
CA GLY A 104 24.66 18.86 -14.86
C GLY A 104 24.10 18.13 -16.08
N LEU A 105 24.78 17.12 -16.64
CA LEU A 105 24.30 16.40 -17.83
C LEU A 105 22.93 15.74 -17.61
N LEU A 106 22.76 15.04 -16.48
CA LEU A 106 21.48 14.38 -16.16
C LEU A 106 20.35 15.40 -16.00
N SER A 107 20.62 16.54 -15.35
CA SER A 107 19.64 17.61 -15.14
C SER A 107 19.22 18.25 -16.48
N GLN A 108 20.18 18.47 -17.37
CA GLN A 108 19.93 19.00 -18.71
C GLN A 108 19.04 18.06 -19.54
N ILE A 109 19.34 16.76 -19.53
CA ILE A 109 18.52 15.75 -20.23
C ILE A 109 17.14 15.65 -19.57
N GLN A 110 17.07 15.61 -18.23
CA GLN A 110 15.81 15.52 -17.48
C GLN A 110 14.88 16.69 -17.82
N ALA A 111 15.40 17.92 -17.91
CA ALA A 111 14.62 19.10 -18.30
C ALA A 111 14.00 18.94 -19.70
N LYS A 112 14.75 18.40 -20.67
CA LYS A 112 14.25 18.13 -22.03
C LYS A 112 13.16 17.06 -22.05
N LEU A 113 13.29 16.01 -21.23
CA LEU A 113 12.25 14.98 -21.08
C LEU A 113 10.96 15.54 -20.49
N VAL A 114 11.07 16.37 -19.45
CA VAL A 114 9.90 16.99 -18.82
C VAL A 114 9.23 17.97 -19.78
N ASN A 115 10.01 18.78 -20.50
CA ASN A 115 9.46 19.68 -21.52
C ASN A 115 8.72 18.89 -22.62
N PHE A 116 9.24 17.74 -23.05
CA PHE A 116 8.53 16.87 -23.99
C PHE A 116 7.17 16.36 -23.46
N ILE A 117 6.98 16.22 -22.15
CA ILE A 117 5.67 15.82 -21.60
C ILE A 117 4.68 16.98 -21.66
N TRP A 118 5.13 18.17 -21.33
CA TRP A 118 4.28 19.34 -21.13
C TRP A 118 4.08 20.22 -22.35
N GLY A 119 4.99 20.17 -23.34
CA GLY A 119 4.98 21.07 -24.47
C GLY A 119 5.15 22.54 -24.07
N GLY A 120 5.96 22.81 -23.04
CA GLY A 120 6.26 24.16 -22.55
C GLY A 120 5.48 24.64 -21.31
N TYR A 121 4.37 23.99 -20.92
CA TYR A 121 3.53 24.43 -19.80
C TYR A 121 3.55 23.44 -18.61
N TYR A 122 4.15 23.81 -17.49
CA TYR A 122 4.35 22.92 -16.33
C TYR A 122 3.18 23.03 -15.34
N TRP A 123 2.29 22.02 -15.32
CA TRP A 123 1.06 22.05 -14.51
C TRP A 123 1.21 21.44 -13.10
N VAL A 124 2.19 20.56 -12.92
CA VAL A 124 2.51 19.95 -11.62
C VAL A 124 4.03 19.90 -11.42
N PRO A 125 4.52 19.92 -10.15
CA PRO A 125 5.93 19.77 -9.85
C PRO A 125 6.52 18.50 -10.48
N GLN A 126 7.75 18.59 -10.99
CA GLN A 126 8.41 17.48 -11.69
C GLN A 126 8.54 16.23 -10.80
N SER A 127 8.74 16.42 -9.50
CA SER A 127 8.79 15.34 -8.50
C SER A 127 7.53 14.47 -8.50
N VAL A 128 6.36 15.05 -8.77
CA VAL A 128 5.09 14.31 -8.84
C VAL A 128 5.00 13.45 -10.10
N LEU A 129 5.58 13.91 -11.22
CA LEU A 129 5.60 13.12 -12.47
C LEU A 129 6.37 11.80 -12.30
N PHE A 130 7.40 11.80 -11.47
CA PHE A 130 8.26 10.64 -11.26
C PHE A 130 7.59 9.53 -10.45
N LEU A 131 6.57 9.86 -9.68
CA LEU A 131 5.86 8.90 -8.85
C LEU A 131 5.07 7.90 -9.70
N SER A 132 4.84 6.73 -9.11
CA SER A 132 3.97 5.72 -9.70
C SER A 132 2.54 6.26 -9.86
N ARG A 133 1.79 5.65 -10.78
CA ARG A 133 0.39 6.04 -11.04
C ARG A 133 -0.50 5.85 -9.82
N ASP A 134 -0.22 4.82 -9.03
CA ASP A 134 -0.93 4.51 -7.78
C ASP A 134 -0.70 5.58 -6.71
N GLN A 135 0.40 6.33 -6.83
CA GLN A 135 0.75 7.47 -5.98
C GLN A 135 0.37 8.83 -6.61
N GLY A 136 -0.39 8.83 -7.71
CA GLY A 136 -0.86 10.05 -8.39
C GLY A 136 0.11 10.66 -9.41
N GLY A 137 1.25 10.00 -9.66
CA GLY A 137 2.21 10.41 -10.68
C GLY A 137 1.93 9.81 -12.07
N GLN A 138 2.85 10.02 -13.00
CA GLN A 138 2.75 9.48 -14.36
C GLN A 138 3.74 8.33 -14.62
N GLY A 139 4.58 8.00 -13.63
CA GLY A 139 5.64 6.99 -13.76
C GLY A 139 6.76 7.42 -14.70
N LEU A 140 7.01 8.72 -14.82
CA LEU A 140 8.14 9.23 -15.59
C LEU A 140 9.44 8.85 -14.90
N LEU A 141 10.40 8.33 -15.65
CA LEU A 141 11.67 7.97 -15.06
C LEU A 141 12.48 9.21 -14.63
N HIS A 142 12.99 9.18 -13.40
CA HIS A 142 13.98 10.13 -12.89
C HIS A 142 15.39 9.59 -13.10
N LEU A 143 16.19 10.27 -13.92
CA LEU A 143 17.49 9.78 -14.39
C LEU A 143 18.48 9.57 -13.24
N ALA A 144 18.61 10.53 -12.32
CA ALA A 144 19.55 10.43 -11.21
C ALA A 144 19.20 9.27 -10.25
N SER A 145 17.92 9.09 -9.92
CA SER A 145 17.47 7.96 -9.10
C SER A 145 17.73 6.61 -9.79
N ARG A 146 17.60 6.55 -11.12
CA ARG A 146 17.89 5.33 -11.88
C ARG A 146 19.38 5.01 -11.90
N THR A 147 20.24 6.02 -12.08
CA THR A 147 21.70 5.89 -11.98
C THR A 147 22.10 5.38 -10.60
N ALA A 148 21.58 5.99 -9.53
CA ALA A 148 21.80 5.51 -8.16
C ALA A 148 21.36 4.05 -8.00
N THR A 149 20.21 3.66 -8.56
CA THR A 149 19.74 2.26 -8.52
C THR A 149 20.74 1.29 -9.17
N PHE A 150 21.40 1.65 -10.28
CA PHE A 150 22.43 0.81 -10.88
C PHE A 150 23.64 0.63 -9.96
N ARG A 151 24.08 1.71 -9.29
CA ARG A 151 25.16 1.64 -8.29
C ARG A 151 24.78 0.75 -7.12
N LEU A 152 23.56 0.88 -6.60
CA LEU A 152 23.07 0.05 -5.51
C LEU A 152 22.97 -1.43 -5.90
N ARG A 153 22.52 -1.73 -7.11
CA ARG A 153 22.51 -3.11 -7.62
C ARG A 153 23.91 -3.69 -7.78
N PHE A 154 24.89 -2.87 -8.17
CA PHE A 154 26.29 -3.28 -8.24
C PHE A 154 26.82 -3.62 -6.84
N VAL A 155 26.55 -2.77 -5.84
CA VAL A 155 26.88 -3.03 -4.43
C VAL A 155 26.18 -4.28 -3.91
N GLN A 156 24.90 -4.45 -4.20
CA GLN A 156 24.15 -5.66 -3.83
C GLN A 156 24.79 -6.92 -4.41
N ARG A 157 25.13 -6.91 -5.70
CA ARG A 157 25.83 -8.03 -6.37
C ARG A 157 27.19 -8.31 -5.77
N TYR A 158 27.88 -7.29 -5.25
CA TYR A 158 29.15 -7.45 -4.55
C TYR A 158 28.95 -8.11 -3.17
N LEU A 159 27.93 -7.68 -2.41
CA LEU A 159 27.64 -8.18 -1.07
C LEU A 159 27.04 -9.60 -1.06
N THR A 160 26.22 -9.94 -2.06
CA THR A 160 25.50 -11.23 -2.10
C THR A 160 26.03 -12.18 -3.18
N GLY A 161 27.11 -11.81 -3.86
CA GLY A 161 27.69 -12.58 -4.97
C GLY A 161 28.56 -13.75 -4.51
N PRO A 162 28.78 -14.77 -5.37
CA PRO A 162 29.71 -15.86 -5.11
C PRO A 162 31.13 -15.34 -4.78
N PRO A 163 31.84 -15.94 -3.80
CA PRO A 163 33.14 -15.47 -3.34
C PRO A 163 34.24 -15.53 -4.40
N ASP A 164 34.05 -16.34 -5.44
CA ASP A 164 34.99 -16.67 -6.52
C ASP A 164 35.06 -15.61 -7.63
N LEU A 165 34.29 -14.51 -7.52
CA LEU A 165 34.29 -13.45 -8.51
C LEU A 165 35.59 -12.62 -8.44
N VAL A 166 36.37 -12.67 -9.52
CA VAL A 166 37.69 -12.01 -9.68
C VAL A 166 37.67 -10.48 -9.48
N TRP A 167 36.54 -9.82 -9.69
CA TRP A 167 36.42 -8.37 -9.45
C TRP A 167 36.09 -8.03 -7.99
N SER A 168 35.59 -9.00 -7.19
CA SER A 168 35.25 -8.78 -5.78
C SER A 168 36.49 -8.63 -4.91
N CYS A 169 37.59 -9.33 -5.22
CA CYS A 169 38.85 -9.22 -4.49
C CYS A 169 39.58 -7.90 -4.78
N LEU A 170 39.47 -7.35 -6.00
CA LEU A 170 39.99 -6.01 -6.34
C LEU A 170 39.26 -4.89 -5.56
N LEU A 171 37.94 -5.00 -5.40
CA LEU A 171 37.13 -4.02 -4.66
C LEU A 171 37.41 -4.10 -3.14
N ARG A 172 37.53 -5.31 -2.58
CA ARG A 172 37.93 -5.53 -1.17
C ARG A 172 39.24 -4.82 -0.84
N ARG A 173 40.23 -4.93 -1.72
CA ARG A 173 41.56 -4.34 -1.54
C ARG A 173 41.53 -2.80 -1.56
N LYS A 174 40.63 -2.20 -2.36
CA LYS A 174 40.46 -0.74 -2.47
C LYS A 174 39.66 -0.14 -1.31
N ILE A 175 38.72 -0.88 -0.73
CA ILE A 175 37.94 -0.48 0.47
C ILE A 175 38.79 -0.59 1.75
N GLN A 176 39.76 -1.52 1.80
CA GLN A 176 40.68 -1.73 2.92
C GLN A 176 41.72 -0.62 3.13
N GLU A 177 41.83 0.37 2.24
CA GLU A 177 42.81 1.46 2.37
C GLU A 177 42.36 2.59 3.33
N SER A 178 41.14 2.56 3.87
CA SER A 178 40.59 3.55 4.82
C SER A 178 40.54 3.00 6.25
N SER A 179 41.68 2.99 6.96
CA SER A 179 41.79 2.39 8.32
C SER A 179 41.62 3.42 9.45
N SER A 180 40.43 3.52 10.02
CA SER A 180 40.15 4.22 11.29
C SER A 180 40.63 3.40 12.49
N LEU A 181 41.33 4.05 13.44
CA LEU A 181 41.79 3.42 14.68
C LEU A 181 40.60 3.08 15.61
N HIS A 182 39.58 3.93 15.64
CA HIS A 182 38.38 3.72 16.46
C HIS A 182 37.68 2.41 16.11
N TRP A 183 37.48 2.15 14.81
CA TRP A 183 36.80 0.94 14.34
C TRP A 183 37.67 -0.30 14.37
N LEU A 184 38.97 -0.15 14.11
CA LEU A 184 39.93 -1.24 14.25
C LEU A 184 39.91 -1.83 15.67
N LEU A 185 39.90 -0.97 16.70
CA LEU A 185 39.88 -1.39 18.10
C LEU A 185 38.55 -2.07 18.51
N LYS A 186 37.45 -1.77 17.81
CA LYS A 186 36.12 -2.39 18.04
C LYS A 186 35.90 -3.69 17.25
N GLU A 187 36.84 -4.10 16.41
CA GLU A 187 36.72 -5.31 15.58
C GLU A 187 36.53 -6.56 16.48
N PRO A 188 35.46 -7.36 16.26
CA PRO A 188 35.18 -8.53 17.06
C PRO A 188 36.12 -9.71 16.77
N LEU A 189 36.46 -10.45 17.82
CA LEU A 189 37.31 -11.65 17.81
C LEU A 189 36.50 -12.95 17.75
N VAL A 190 35.17 -12.87 17.81
CA VAL A 190 34.24 -14.00 17.92
C VAL A 190 33.05 -13.83 16.96
N HIS A 191 32.23 -14.88 16.81
CA HIS A 191 30.99 -14.89 16.03
C HIS A 191 31.14 -14.49 14.54
N GLY A 192 32.24 -14.89 13.90
CA GLY A 192 32.49 -14.68 12.47
C GLY A 192 33.07 -13.30 12.13
N GLY A 193 33.56 -12.54 13.12
CA GLY A 193 34.29 -11.30 12.91
C GLY A 193 35.56 -11.47 12.05
N ARG A 194 36.10 -10.38 11.49
CA ARG A 194 37.30 -10.44 10.61
C ARG A 194 38.49 -11.10 11.31
N LEU A 195 38.62 -10.84 12.60
CA LEU A 195 39.67 -11.37 13.45
C LEU A 195 39.26 -12.67 14.18
N ASP A 196 38.09 -13.23 13.88
CA ASP A 196 37.67 -14.50 14.48
C ASP A 196 38.46 -15.68 13.91
N VAL A 197 39.17 -16.36 14.81
CA VAL A 197 40.00 -17.56 14.55
C VAL A 197 39.36 -18.84 15.11
N CYS A 198 38.17 -18.75 15.71
CA CYS A 198 37.53 -19.83 16.47
C CYS A 198 36.89 -20.92 15.61
N SER A 199 36.46 -20.61 14.38
CA SER A 199 35.58 -21.52 13.61
C SER A 199 36.29 -22.61 12.81
N SER A 200 37.62 -22.69 12.81
CA SER A 200 38.33 -23.80 12.13
C SER A 200 39.65 -24.25 12.76
N ALA A 201 40.27 -23.42 13.61
CA ALA A 201 41.64 -23.69 14.07
C ALA A 201 41.70 -24.24 15.50
N MET A 202 40.90 -23.76 16.46
CA MET A 202 41.06 -24.09 17.88
C MET A 202 39.73 -24.18 18.63
N PRO A 203 39.22 -25.40 18.91
CA PRO A 203 38.02 -25.61 19.73
C PRO A 203 38.17 -25.04 21.14
N GLY A 204 37.12 -24.42 21.68
CA GLY A 204 37.09 -23.88 23.05
C GLY A 204 37.59 -22.44 23.23
N LEU A 205 38.30 -21.88 22.24
CA LEU A 205 38.78 -20.48 22.30
C LEU A 205 37.63 -19.46 22.37
N MET A 206 36.55 -19.69 21.60
CA MET A 206 35.37 -18.82 21.65
C MET A 206 34.75 -18.77 23.06
N VAL A 207 34.67 -19.91 23.73
CA VAL A 207 34.13 -20.01 25.10
C VAL A 207 35.04 -19.28 26.08
N ALA A 208 36.36 -19.40 25.92
CA ALA A 208 37.34 -18.69 26.74
C ALA A 208 37.25 -17.17 26.55
N LEU A 209 37.17 -16.69 25.31
CA LEU A 209 37.05 -15.26 24.97
C LEU A 209 35.73 -14.65 25.48
N CYS A 210 34.63 -15.37 25.33
CA CYS A 210 33.33 -14.93 25.86
C CYS A 210 33.32 -14.95 27.40
N GLY A 211 33.94 -15.96 28.03
CA GLY A 211 34.05 -16.08 29.48
C GLY A 211 34.93 -14.99 30.11
N SER A 212 36.05 -14.62 29.47
CA SER A 212 36.95 -13.55 29.92
C SER A 212 36.49 -12.15 29.51
N ARG A 213 35.41 -12.03 28.72
CA ARG A 213 34.93 -10.80 28.08
C ARG A 213 35.95 -10.15 27.13
N THR A 214 36.92 -10.91 26.62
CA THR A 214 37.94 -10.44 25.65
C THR A 214 37.44 -10.65 24.22
N VAL A 215 36.35 -9.97 23.85
CA VAL A 215 35.63 -10.22 22.59
C VAL A 215 35.97 -9.24 21.47
N THR A 216 36.76 -8.19 21.74
CA THR A 216 37.19 -7.16 20.77
C THR A 216 38.71 -7.03 20.71
N LEU A 217 39.22 -6.48 19.59
CA LEU A 217 40.65 -6.21 19.43
C LEU A 217 41.22 -5.30 20.53
N LYS A 218 40.47 -4.30 21.01
CA LYS A 218 40.89 -3.44 22.13
C LYS A 218 41.26 -4.25 23.36
N GLN A 219 40.37 -5.13 23.78
CA GLN A 219 40.53 -5.94 24.99
C GLN A 219 41.69 -6.95 24.83
N LEU A 220 41.91 -7.44 23.62
CA LEU A 220 43.06 -8.29 23.30
C LEU A 220 44.38 -7.51 23.36
N VAL A 221 44.40 -6.28 22.85
CA VAL A 221 45.58 -5.39 22.92
C VAL A 221 45.89 -5.00 24.36
N GLU A 222 44.88 -4.78 25.20
CA GLU A 222 45.03 -4.53 26.64
C GLU A 222 45.63 -5.74 27.37
N ALA A 223 45.31 -6.97 26.94
CA ALA A 223 45.79 -8.20 27.57
C ALA A 223 47.15 -8.71 27.02
N ALA A 224 47.45 -8.51 25.75
CA ALA A 224 48.64 -9.07 25.07
C ALA A 224 49.65 -8.00 24.60
N GLY A 225 49.35 -6.74 24.87
CA GLY A 225 50.09 -5.58 24.39
C GLY A 225 49.82 -5.25 22.91
N PRO A 226 50.12 -4.00 22.48
CA PRO A 226 50.00 -3.58 21.08
C PRO A 226 50.72 -4.45 20.04
N PRO A 227 51.90 -5.04 20.33
CA PRO A 227 52.57 -5.97 19.42
C PRO A 227 51.91 -7.36 19.36
N LEU A 228 50.91 -7.64 20.21
CA LEU A 228 50.33 -8.98 20.41
C LEU A 228 51.43 -10.01 20.69
N ALA A 229 52.25 -9.76 21.71
CA ALA A 229 53.42 -10.56 22.04
C ALA A 229 53.40 -11.12 23.46
N ASP A 230 52.61 -10.55 24.36
CA ASP A 230 52.53 -11.01 25.75
C ASP A 230 51.58 -12.21 25.88
N ALA A 231 52.12 -13.38 25.57
CA ALA A 231 51.41 -14.65 25.69
C ALA A 231 51.13 -15.02 27.15
N ARG A 232 51.93 -14.56 28.12
CA ARG A 232 51.75 -14.92 29.54
C ARG A 232 50.54 -14.24 30.14
N THR A 233 50.43 -12.92 29.94
CA THR A 233 49.30 -12.13 30.43
C THR A 233 48.00 -12.52 29.72
N LEU A 234 48.05 -12.82 28.42
CA LEU A 234 46.87 -13.33 27.72
C LEU A 234 46.44 -14.73 28.21
N SER A 235 47.40 -15.60 28.52
CA SER A 235 47.11 -16.96 29.03
C SER A 235 46.37 -16.91 30.36
N THR A 236 46.73 -15.99 31.26
CA THR A 236 46.06 -15.83 32.56
C THR A 236 44.66 -15.24 32.39
N VAL A 237 44.48 -14.25 31.51
CA VAL A 237 43.17 -13.63 31.23
C VAL A 237 42.19 -14.62 30.59
N LEU A 238 42.66 -15.47 29.67
CA LEU A 238 41.80 -16.44 28.98
C LEU A 238 41.65 -17.78 29.74
N GLY A 239 42.34 -17.97 30.85
CA GLY A 239 42.33 -19.23 31.60
C GLY A 239 42.93 -20.41 30.83
N LEU A 240 43.77 -20.15 29.83
CA LEU A 240 44.43 -21.18 29.03
C LEU A 240 45.71 -21.64 29.73
N ARG A 241 45.93 -22.96 29.83
CA ARG A 241 47.09 -23.52 30.54
C ARG A 241 48.35 -23.63 29.66
N SER A 242 48.18 -23.65 28.33
CA SER A 242 49.27 -23.90 27.38
C SER A 242 49.75 -22.62 26.72
N LEU A 243 50.91 -22.10 27.16
CA LEU A 243 51.54 -20.91 26.57
C LEU A 243 51.84 -21.09 25.08
N ARG A 244 52.24 -22.29 24.65
CA ARG A 244 52.49 -22.60 23.23
C ARG A 244 51.23 -22.44 22.37
N VAL A 245 50.05 -22.76 22.92
CA VAL A 245 48.77 -22.58 22.21
C VAL A 245 48.43 -21.10 22.13
N VAL A 246 48.65 -20.33 23.20
CA VAL A 246 48.42 -18.89 23.22
C VAL A 246 49.33 -18.15 22.25
N GLU A 247 50.62 -18.51 22.17
CA GLU A 247 51.56 -17.96 21.19
C GLU A 247 51.13 -18.22 19.74
N ARG A 248 50.62 -19.43 19.47
CA ARG A 248 50.09 -19.79 18.15
C ARG A 248 48.83 -18.98 17.80
N ILE A 249 47.96 -18.73 18.78
CA ILE A 249 46.75 -17.91 18.59
C ILE A 249 47.12 -16.44 18.33
N LEU A 250 48.06 -15.87 19.10
CA LEU A 250 48.59 -14.53 18.89
C LEU A 250 49.18 -14.37 17.49
N GLU A 251 49.94 -15.36 17.03
CA GLU A 251 50.50 -15.37 15.67
C GLU A 251 49.43 -15.39 14.58
N LEU A 252 48.32 -16.11 14.78
CA LEU A 252 47.19 -16.10 13.84
C LEU A 252 46.53 -14.71 13.77
N TRP A 253 46.35 -14.01 14.89
CA TRP A 253 45.84 -12.64 14.90
C TRP A 253 46.83 -11.65 14.27
N ARG A 254 48.13 -11.78 14.55
CA ARG A 254 49.18 -10.93 13.92
C ARG A 254 49.19 -11.07 12.40
N ARG A 255 48.95 -12.27 11.86
CA ARG A 255 48.88 -12.52 10.42
C ARG A 255 47.62 -11.96 9.76
N ARG A 256 46.53 -11.81 10.52
CA ARG A 256 45.27 -11.22 10.02
C ARG A 256 45.28 -9.69 10.02
N LEU A 257 46.23 -9.06 10.72
CA LEU A 257 46.44 -7.63 10.71
C LEU A 257 47.43 -7.21 9.62
N SER A 258 47.08 -6.18 8.85
CA SER A 258 47.95 -5.61 7.83
C SER A 258 49.18 -4.92 8.45
N VAL A 259 50.18 -4.61 7.61
CA VAL A 259 51.36 -3.84 8.05
C VAL A 259 50.97 -2.46 8.59
N ARG A 260 49.98 -1.81 7.97
CA ARG A 260 49.47 -0.49 8.40
C ARG A 260 48.73 -0.57 9.73
N GLU A 261 47.87 -1.57 9.93
CA GLU A 261 47.13 -1.76 11.18
C GLU A 261 48.05 -2.08 12.35
N ARG A 262 49.08 -2.93 12.14
CA ARG A 262 50.10 -3.20 13.16
C ARG A 262 50.88 -1.93 13.55
N SER A 263 51.24 -1.11 12.56
CA SER A 263 51.85 0.20 12.81
C SER A 263 50.92 1.15 13.57
N LEU A 264 49.62 1.15 13.24
CA LEU A 264 48.59 1.94 13.91
C LEU A 264 48.41 1.52 15.38
N LEU A 265 48.40 0.21 15.67
CA LEU A 265 48.34 -0.32 17.03
C LEU A 265 49.59 0.03 17.85
N LEU A 266 50.78 -0.03 17.25
CA LEU A 266 52.02 0.41 17.91
C LEU A 266 51.99 1.91 18.24
N ARG A 267 51.45 2.74 17.34
CA ARG A 267 51.23 4.17 17.59
C ARG A 267 50.20 4.42 18.69
N TYR A 268 49.12 3.64 18.74
CA TYR A 268 48.12 3.67 19.81
C TYR A 268 48.74 3.30 21.17
N GLY A 269 49.49 2.21 21.21
CA GLY A 269 50.19 1.76 22.42
C GLY A 269 51.24 2.74 22.95
N GLY A 270 51.86 3.52 22.06
CA GLY A 270 52.79 4.58 22.42
C GLY A 270 52.14 5.95 22.66
N GLY A 271 50.80 6.06 22.68
CA GLY A 271 50.07 7.31 22.90
C GLY A 271 50.14 8.32 21.74
N ARG A 272 50.58 7.91 20.55
CA ARG A 272 50.75 8.77 19.35
C ARG A 272 49.60 8.68 18.34
N ALA A 273 48.54 7.97 18.70
CA ALA A 273 47.30 7.87 17.93
C ALA A 273 46.15 7.61 18.91
N GLU A 274 45.08 8.39 18.84
CA GLU A 274 43.90 8.24 19.67
C GLU A 274 42.69 7.80 18.83
N PRO A 275 41.81 6.93 19.36
CA PRO A 275 40.59 6.56 18.67
C PRO A 275 39.59 7.72 18.71
N ASP A 276 39.24 8.30 17.56
CA ASP A 276 38.20 9.33 17.47
C ASP A 276 36.80 8.70 17.49
N PRO A 277 35.95 8.96 18.50
CA PRO A 277 34.56 8.48 18.53
C PRO A 277 33.67 9.03 17.40
N MET A 278 34.11 10.08 16.71
CA MET A 278 33.46 10.67 15.55
C MET A 278 33.92 10.05 14.22
N ASP A 279 34.89 9.13 14.25
CA ASP A 279 35.27 8.36 13.07
C ASP A 279 34.03 7.61 12.55
N ILE A 280 33.68 7.86 11.28
CA ILE A 280 32.50 7.29 10.65
C ILE A 280 32.70 5.78 10.47
N PHE A 281 31.77 4.94 10.95
CA PHE A 281 31.79 3.49 10.71
C PHE A 281 31.78 3.25 9.19
N PRO A 282 32.57 2.30 8.64
CA PRO A 282 32.35 1.81 7.28
C PRO A 282 31.06 0.99 7.25
N ASP A 283 29.92 1.68 7.32
CA ASP A 283 28.58 1.10 7.32
C ASP A 283 28.01 1.39 5.94
N PHE A 284 27.78 0.34 5.15
CA PHE A 284 26.83 0.46 4.04
C PHE A 284 25.40 0.41 4.61
N GLN A 285 25.01 1.49 5.31
CA GLN A 285 23.63 1.75 5.66
C GLN A 285 23.02 2.69 4.62
N LEU A 286 22.07 2.18 3.83
CA LEU A 286 21.25 3.01 2.96
C LEU A 286 20.04 3.50 3.74
N SER A 287 20.23 4.58 4.51
CA SER A 287 19.11 5.36 5.03
C SER A 287 18.75 6.46 4.04
N PRO A 288 17.49 6.59 3.59
CA PRO A 288 17.07 7.85 2.97
C PRO A 288 17.21 8.92 4.06
N GLY A 289 18.11 9.89 3.85
CA GLY A 289 18.35 11.05 4.73
C GLY A 289 17.15 11.99 4.75
N CYS A 290 16.01 11.50 5.26
CA CYS A 290 14.75 12.21 5.36
C CYS A 290 14.45 12.62 6.80
N GLU A 291 15.46 12.66 7.67
CA GLU A 291 15.28 12.93 9.11
C GLU A 291 14.70 14.33 9.36
N GLU A 292 14.85 15.26 8.41
CA GLU A 292 14.33 16.63 8.48
C GLU A 292 13.09 16.87 7.58
N PHE A 293 12.67 15.92 6.73
CA PHE A 293 11.62 16.13 5.74
C PHE A 293 10.38 15.26 5.99
N SER A 294 9.26 15.90 6.33
CA SER A 294 7.97 15.21 6.56
C SER A 294 6.94 15.51 5.47
N GLY A 295 6.27 14.46 4.97
CA GLY A 295 5.22 14.60 3.95
C GLY A 295 4.49 13.28 3.62
N PRO A 296 3.24 13.34 3.11
CA PRO A 296 2.44 12.14 2.84
C PRO A 296 3.08 11.19 1.81
N LEU A 297 3.84 11.72 0.86
CA LEU A 297 4.52 10.95 -0.20
C LEU A 297 5.83 10.31 0.28
N LEU A 298 6.52 10.92 1.26
CA LEU A 298 7.75 10.39 1.85
C LEU A 298 7.46 9.25 2.86
N LYS A 299 6.32 9.32 3.57
CA LYS A 299 5.87 8.27 4.50
C LYS A 299 5.63 6.90 3.84
N ALA A 300 5.40 6.85 2.52
CA ALA A 300 5.16 5.61 1.81
C ALA A 300 6.45 4.80 1.52
N LEU A 301 7.62 5.45 1.49
CA LEU A 301 8.92 4.84 1.16
C LEU A 301 9.67 4.32 2.39
N CYS A 302 9.45 4.88 3.58
CA CYS A 302 10.17 4.53 4.81
C CYS A 302 9.51 3.42 5.64
N LYS A 303 9.02 2.34 5.02
CA LYS A 303 8.24 1.31 5.74
C LYS A 303 9.03 0.23 6.48
N ASN A 304 10.35 0.15 6.30
CA ASN A 304 11.17 -0.85 6.99
C ASN A 304 12.25 -0.18 7.84
N LYS A 305 11.92 0.17 9.09
CA LYS A 305 12.89 0.34 10.19
C LYS A 305 12.44 -0.59 11.33
N LEU A 306 13.21 -1.63 11.59
CA LEU A 306 13.28 -2.29 12.90
C LEU A 306 14.60 -1.84 13.53
N GLY A 307 14.50 -1.12 14.64
CA GLY A 307 15.63 -0.63 15.41
C GLY A 307 15.13 -0.17 16.77
N LEU A 308 15.28 -1.04 17.77
CA LEU A 308 15.09 -0.74 19.19
C LEU A 308 16.31 0.04 19.68
N GLY A 309 16.12 1.28 20.10
CA GLY A 309 17.15 2.07 20.76
C GLY A 309 16.64 3.44 21.19
N GLY A 310 16.51 3.64 22.51
CA GLY A 310 16.28 4.96 23.12
C GLY A 310 14.87 5.22 23.65
N LEU A 311 14.46 4.52 24.72
CA LEU A 311 13.28 4.93 25.51
C LEU A 311 13.73 5.70 26.75
N THR A 312 13.38 6.98 26.82
CA THR A 312 13.36 7.74 28.07
C THR A 312 11.96 7.68 28.68
N TRP A 313 11.89 7.28 29.96
CA TRP A 313 10.63 7.15 30.68
C TRP A 313 10.15 8.52 31.16
N LYS A 314 9.06 9.03 30.56
CA LYS A 314 8.28 10.14 31.13
C LYS A 314 7.10 9.58 31.93
N ARG A 315 6.89 10.07 33.16
CA ARG A 315 5.77 9.67 34.04
C ARG A 315 4.38 10.02 33.48
N ASN A 316 4.27 10.91 32.48
CA ASN A 316 3.01 11.53 32.06
C ASN A 316 2.48 11.06 30.69
N GLY A 317 2.56 9.76 30.39
CA GLY A 317 2.01 9.17 29.17
C GLY A 317 3.01 9.08 28.02
N LEU A 318 2.96 7.96 27.30
CA LEU A 318 3.88 7.64 26.20
C LEU A 318 3.30 8.17 24.88
N ARG A 319 4.08 8.94 24.12
CA ARG A 319 3.70 9.32 22.74
C ARG A 319 4.42 8.41 21.74
N TYR A 320 3.68 7.54 21.07
CA TYR A 320 4.19 6.59 20.08
C TYR A 320 3.53 6.84 18.73
N LEU A 321 4.33 6.99 17.66
CA LEU A 321 3.84 7.31 16.30
C LEU A 321 2.83 8.47 16.24
N GLY A 322 3.01 9.47 17.12
CA GLY A 322 2.15 10.65 17.23
C GLY A 322 0.87 10.49 18.07
N VAL A 323 0.68 9.33 18.71
CA VAL A 323 -0.48 8.96 19.52
C VAL A 323 -0.08 8.85 21.00
N TYR A 324 -0.85 9.42 21.91
CA TYR A 324 -0.72 9.23 23.35
C TYR A 324 -1.33 7.91 23.78
N LEU A 325 -0.61 7.12 24.58
CA LEU A 325 -1.02 5.83 25.11
C LEU A 325 -1.04 5.87 26.65
N ARG A 326 -1.96 5.11 27.27
CA ARG A 326 -1.90 4.60 28.66
C ARG A 326 -2.67 5.40 29.74
N CYS A 327 -3.24 6.56 29.44
CA CYS A 327 -4.09 7.32 30.38
C CYS A 327 -5.32 7.87 29.64
N GLN A 328 -6.55 7.57 30.13
CA GLN A 328 -7.80 7.96 29.47
C GLN A 328 -7.88 9.46 29.16
N GLU A 329 -7.39 10.32 30.05
CA GLU A 329 -7.33 11.78 29.85
C GLU A 329 -6.39 12.19 28.70
N MET A 330 -5.28 11.47 28.51
CA MET A 330 -4.31 11.75 27.43
C MET A 330 -4.72 11.07 26.12
N GLU A 331 -5.47 9.97 26.18
CA GLU A 331 -6.06 9.31 25.01
C GLU A 331 -7.17 10.16 24.38
N ALA A 332 -7.93 10.89 25.19
CA ALA A 332 -8.89 11.90 24.69
C ALA A 332 -8.19 12.99 23.85
N LYS A 333 -7.01 13.46 24.29
CA LYS A 333 -6.21 14.47 23.56
C LYS A 333 -5.75 14.03 22.17
N ASN A 334 -5.81 12.73 21.84
CA ASN A 334 -5.56 12.27 20.48
C ASN A 334 -6.63 12.72 19.47
N TRP A 335 -7.78 13.21 19.96
CA TRP A 335 -8.93 13.57 19.14
C TRP A 335 -9.26 15.06 19.12
N ASP A 336 -8.78 15.85 20.09
CA ASP A 336 -9.10 17.28 20.24
C ASP A 336 -8.84 18.10 18.97
N ASP A 337 -7.74 17.82 18.27
CA ASP A 337 -7.30 18.58 17.09
C ASP A 337 -7.92 18.10 15.77
N ILE A 338 -8.64 16.97 15.76
CA ILE A 338 -9.01 16.30 14.50
C ILE A 338 -10.12 17.05 13.77
N VAL A 339 -11.11 17.55 14.51
CA VAL A 339 -12.26 18.27 13.96
C VAL A 339 -11.79 19.58 13.35
N GLU A 340 -10.92 20.30 14.05
CA GLU A 340 -10.32 21.55 13.56
C GLU A 340 -9.42 21.31 12.33
N LYS A 341 -8.66 20.22 12.31
CA LYS A 341 -7.90 19.79 11.12
C LYS A 341 -8.80 19.47 9.93
N VAL A 342 -9.92 18.79 10.16
CA VAL A 342 -10.93 18.52 9.13
C VAL A 342 -11.50 19.83 8.59
N ASP A 343 -11.93 20.73 9.48
CA ASP A 343 -12.50 22.03 9.10
C ASP A 343 -11.51 22.88 8.31
N SER A 344 -10.25 22.96 8.76
CA SER A 344 -9.21 23.68 8.03
C SER A 344 -8.97 23.11 6.62
N LYS A 345 -9.07 21.77 6.47
CA LYS A 345 -8.90 21.09 5.18
C LYS A 345 -10.09 21.36 4.27
N LEU A 346 -11.32 21.32 4.78
CA LEU A 346 -12.53 21.64 4.03
C LEU A 346 -12.55 23.11 3.59
N HIS A 347 -12.14 24.03 4.48
CA HIS A 347 -12.08 25.46 4.19
C HIS A 347 -11.15 25.77 3.01
N LYS A 348 -9.96 25.14 2.95
CA LYS A 348 -9.00 25.30 1.84
C LYS A 348 -9.55 24.94 0.46
N TRP A 349 -10.54 24.06 0.39
CA TRP A 349 -11.17 23.61 -0.86
C TRP A 349 -12.55 24.24 -1.09
N SER A 350 -13.01 25.11 -0.19
CA SER A 350 -14.34 25.71 -0.26
C SER A 350 -14.46 26.71 -1.42
N TRP A 351 -13.39 27.43 -1.78
CA TRP A 351 -13.42 28.41 -2.89
C TRP A 351 -13.62 27.75 -4.26
N ILE A 352 -13.04 26.57 -4.51
CA ILE A 352 -13.18 25.86 -5.79
C ILE A 352 -14.42 24.96 -5.83
N LYS A 353 -15.07 24.75 -4.69
CA LYS A 353 -16.22 23.85 -4.51
C LYS A 353 -17.38 24.06 -5.50
N PRO A 354 -17.81 25.30 -5.84
CA PRO A 354 -18.87 25.51 -6.84
C PRO A 354 -18.50 24.97 -8.21
N HIS A 355 -17.19 24.89 -8.50
CA HIS A 355 -16.69 24.45 -9.79
C HIS A 355 -16.46 22.94 -9.87
N MET A 356 -16.43 22.25 -8.72
CA MET A 356 -16.19 20.81 -8.63
C MET A 356 -17.42 19.97 -8.96
N SER A 357 -17.24 19.00 -9.85
CA SER A 357 -18.19 17.88 -10.00
C SER A 357 -18.36 17.10 -8.69
N PHE A 358 -19.46 16.37 -8.51
CA PHE A 358 -19.68 15.48 -7.36
C PHE A 358 -18.53 14.47 -7.20
N ARG A 359 -18.04 13.93 -8.32
CA ARG A 359 -16.83 13.10 -8.32
C ARG A 359 -15.61 13.80 -7.72
N GLY A 360 -15.43 15.08 -8.01
CA GLY A 360 -14.35 15.90 -7.46
C GLY A 360 -14.51 16.12 -5.96
N ARG A 361 -15.74 16.46 -5.53
CA ARG A 361 -16.07 16.62 -4.10
C ARG A 361 -15.80 15.34 -3.31
N VAL A 362 -16.25 14.18 -3.81
CA VAL A 362 -15.99 12.87 -3.17
C VAL A 362 -14.49 12.56 -3.12
N LEU A 363 -13.71 12.88 -4.16
CA LEU A 363 -12.27 12.64 -4.14
C LEU A 363 -11.56 13.48 -3.06
N VAL A 364 -11.95 14.75 -2.91
CA VAL A 364 -11.44 15.61 -1.82
C VAL A 364 -11.80 14.99 -0.47
N LEU A 365 -13.06 14.61 -0.27
CA LEU A 365 -13.54 14.03 0.99
C LEU A 365 -12.84 12.71 1.33
N ASN A 366 -12.83 11.74 0.41
CA ASN A 366 -12.27 10.42 0.67
C ASN A 366 -10.74 10.45 0.82
N ASN A 367 -10.04 11.19 -0.04
CA ASN A 367 -8.57 11.12 -0.10
C ASN A 367 -7.88 12.15 0.79
N LEU A 368 -8.48 13.31 1.03
CA LEU A 368 -7.85 14.38 1.80
C LEU A 368 -8.41 14.52 3.21
N VAL A 369 -9.71 14.35 3.39
CA VAL A 369 -10.36 14.53 4.71
C VAL A 369 -10.34 13.22 5.47
N ALA A 370 -10.89 12.15 4.90
CA ALA A 370 -11.01 10.87 5.58
C ALA A 370 -9.64 10.21 5.86
N SER A 371 -8.63 10.50 5.04
CA SER A 371 -7.25 10.01 5.26
C SER A 371 -6.58 10.51 6.53
N LEU A 372 -7.06 11.63 7.11
CA LEU A 372 -6.59 12.14 8.40
C LEU A 372 -6.97 11.22 9.56
N LEU A 373 -8.01 10.41 9.38
CA LEU A 373 -8.63 9.64 10.46
C LEU A 373 -8.06 8.22 10.56
N TRP A 374 -7.63 7.61 9.46
CA TRP A 374 -7.37 6.15 9.40
C TRP A 374 -6.33 5.63 10.36
N HIS A 375 -5.22 6.36 10.56
CA HIS A 375 -4.17 5.92 11.49
C HIS A 375 -4.68 5.88 12.94
N ARG A 376 -5.49 6.86 13.35
CA ARG A 376 -6.05 6.94 14.70
C ARG A 376 -7.19 5.93 14.86
N LEU A 377 -8.11 5.88 13.89
CA LEU A 377 -9.27 4.98 13.90
C LEU A 377 -8.91 3.49 13.84
N ALA A 378 -7.74 3.14 13.30
CA ALA A 378 -7.28 1.74 13.28
C ALA A 378 -6.71 1.28 14.63
N CYS A 379 -6.27 2.21 15.49
CA CYS A 379 -5.43 1.89 16.64
C CYS A 379 -6.00 2.36 17.99
N LEU A 380 -7.05 3.20 17.99
CA LEU A 380 -7.57 3.85 19.18
C LEU A 380 -9.08 3.66 19.33
N ASP A 381 -9.54 3.68 20.57
CA ASP A 381 -10.96 3.76 20.88
C ASP A 381 -11.54 5.12 20.51
N LEU A 382 -12.77 5.09 20.01
CA LEU A 382 -13.42 6.26 19.43
C LEU A 382 -14.21 7.01 20.48
N PRO A 383 -14.07 8.35 20.56
CA PRO A 383 -15.00 9.17 21.32
C PRO A 383 -16.41 9.05 20.74
N SER A 384 -17.41 8.96 21.63
CA SER A 384 -18.82 8.93 21.24
C SER A 384 -19.18 10.17 20.42
N GLY A 385 -19.84 9.97 19.28
CA GLY A 385 -20.32 11.07 18.44
C GLY A 385 -19.30 11.68 17.47
N LEU A 386 -18.00 11.43 17.62
CA LEU A 386 -16.95 12.00 16.74
C LEU A 386 -17.16 11.61 15.27
N LEU A 387 -17.43 10.33 15.00
CA LEU A 387 -17.69 9.87 13.63
C LEU A 387 -18.89 10.58 13.01
N ALA A 388 -19.97 10.76 13.77
CA ALA A 388 -21.17 11.43 13.30
C ALA A 388 -20.90 12.91 13.01
N GLN A 389 -20.17 13.59 13.89
CA GLN A 389 -19.78 14.98 13.72
C GLN A 389 -18.94 15.19 12.45
N VAL A 390 -17.91 14.36 12.25
CA VAL A 390 -17.05 14.46 11.06
C VAL A 390 -17.81 14.05 9.79
N GLN A 391 -18.63 13.00 9.86
CA GLN A 391 -19.46 12.57 8.73
C GLN A 391 -20.43 13.68 8.30
N SER A 392 -21.06 14.39 9.24
CA SER A 392 -21.95 15.53 8.96
C SER A 392 -21.21 16.62 8.20
N LYS A 393 -20.02 17.02 8.67
CA LYS A 393 -19.18 18.04 7.99
C LYS A 393 -18.80 17.62 6.57
N MET A 394 -18.49 16.33 6.35
CA MET A 394 -18.21 15.81 5.01
C MET A 394 -19.44 15.89 4.10
N LEU A 395 -20.63 15.61 4.62
CA LEU A 395 -21.88 15.66 3.87
C LEU A 395 -22.30 17.09 3.54
N ASP A 396 -22.14 18.03 4.47
CA ASP A 396 -22.39 19.45 4.22
C ASP A 396 -21.45 20.02 3.15
N PHE A 397 -20.20 19.58 3.17
CA PHE A 397 -19.26 19.89 2.09
C PHE A 397 -19.67 19.24 0.76
N PHE A 398 -20.30 18.07 0.76
CA PHE A 398 -20.79 17.48 -0.49
C PHE A 398 -21.98 18.28 -1.08
N TRP A 399 -22.97 18.62 -0.25
CA TRP A 399 -24.28 19.12 -0.70
C TRP A 399 -24.49 20.64 -0.72
N ASP A 400 -23.62 21.44 -0.08
CA ASP A 400 -23.95 22.85 0.23
C ASP A 400 -25.18 22.98 1.14
N ARG A 401 -25.25 22.13 2.18
CA ARG A 401 -26.30 22.08 3.23
C ARG A 401 -27.68 21.57 2.80
N LEU A 402 -27.94 21.38 1.51
CA LEU A 402 -29.22 20.84 0.99
C LEU A 402 -29.09 19.35 0.64
N HIS A 403 -29.55 18.47 1.53
CA HIS A 403 -29.43 17.02 1.38
C HIS A 403 -30.56 16.44 0.51
N TRP A 404 -30.37 16.44 -0.82
CA TRP A 404 -31.41 16.02 -1.79
C TRP A 404 -31.72 14.53 -1.81
N VAL A 405 -30.74 13.70 -1.46
CA VAL A 405 -30.85 12.24 -1.44
C VAL A 405 -30.40 11.76 -0.07
N PRO A 406 -31.02 10.72 0.51
CA PRO A 406 -30.55 10.13 1.75
C PRO A 406 -29.07 9.79 1.69
N GLN A 407 -28.38 10.11 2.78
CA GLN A 407 -26.93 9.97 2.89
C GLN A 407 -26.48 8.51 2.69
N SER A 408 -27.32 7.55 3.09
CA SER A 408 -27.11 6.11 2.86
C SER A 408 -26.87 5.78 1.38
N VAL A 409 -27.57 6.45 0.46
CA VAL A 409 -27.40 6.26 -0.99
C VAL A 409 -26.06 6.81 -1.46
N LEU A 410 -25.58 7.94 -0.92
CA LEU A 410 -24.27 8.50 -1.29
C LEU A 410 -23.11 7.56 -0.96
N PHE A 411 -23.27 6.75 0.10
CA PHE A 411 -22.26 5.80 0.54
C PHE A 411 -22.15 4.57 -0.33
N LEU A 412 -23.20 4.26 -1.10
CA LEU A 412 -23.22 3.10 -1.98
C LEU A 412 -22.17 3.22 -3.10
N PRO A 413 -21.72 2.08 -3.65
CA PRO A 413 -20.92 2.06 -4.86
C PRO A 413 -21.63 2.75 -6.03
N ARG A 414 -20.85 3.23 -6.99
CA ARG A 414 -21.41 3.89 -8.18
C ARG A 414 -22.18 2.95 -9.08
N GLU A 415 -21.84 1.68 -9.02
CA GLU A 415 -22.51 0.60 -9.72
C GLU A 415 -23.96 0.46 -9.29
N GLU A 416 -24.28 0.89 -8.07
CA GLU A 416 -25.61 0.81 -7.44
C GLU A 416 -26.27 2.19 -7.34
N GLY A 417 -25.75 3.19 -8.06
CA GLY A 417 -26.29 4.56 -8.07
C GLY A 417 -25.76 5.47 -6.97
N GLY A 418 -24.89 4.99 -6.08
CA GLY A 418 -24.24 5.85 -5.10
C GLY A 418 -23.13 6.73 -5.68
N GLN A 419 -22.55 7.59 -4.85
CA GLN A 419 -21.42 8.45 -5.23
C GLN A 419 -20.06 7.89 -4.78
N GLY A 420 -20.07 6.84 -3.95
CA GLY A 420 -18.90 6.23 -3.32
C GLY A 420 -18.28 7.12 -2.23
N LEU A 421 -19.10 7.94 -1.57
CA LEU A 421 -18.64 8.72 -0.42
C LEU A 421 -18.37 7.77 0.76
N ILE A 422 -17.22 7.91 1.41
CA ILE A 422 -16.88 7.00 2.50
C ILE A 422 -17.79 7.24 3.72
N HIS A 423 -18.52 6.21 4.12
CA HIS A 423 -19.15 6.10 5.44
C HIS A 423 -18.09 5.70 6.47
N LEU A 424 -17.81 6.61 7.41
CA LEU A 424 -16.73 6.46 8.38
C LEU A 424 -16.95 5.25 9.30
N ALA A 425 -18.17 5.05 9.80
CA ALA A 425 -18.47 3.92 10.70
C ALA A 425 -18.28 2.57 10.01
N SER A 426 -18.76 2.43 8.75
CA SER A 426 -18.51 1.21 7.97
C SER A 426 -17.03 0.98 7.73
N ARG A 427 -16.24 2.05 7.53
CA ARG A 427 -14.81 1.93 7.30
C ARG A 427 -14.07 1.48 8.55
N VAL A 428 -14.44 1.98 9.73
CA VAL A 428 -13.91 1.53 11.02
C VAL A 428 -14.22 0.07 11.25
N ALA A 429 -15.49 -0.34 11.06
CA ALA A 429 -15.88 -1.75 11.16
C ALA A 429 -15.09 -2.63 10.19
N THR A 430 -14.88 -2.18 8.95
CA THR A 430 -14.04 -2.89 7.96
C THR A 430 -12.59 -3.02 8.42
N LEU A 431 -11.99 -1.96 9.00
CA LEU A 431 -10.62 -2.00 9.51
C LEU A 431 -10.47 -2.99 10.67
N ARG A 432 -11.46 -3.06 11.56
CA ARG A 432 -11.51 -4.03 12.66
C ARG A 432 -11.65 -5.46 12.15
N LEU A 433 -12.52 -5.69 11.17
CA LEU A 433 -12.66 -7.00 10.53
C LEU A 433 -11.41 -7.40 9.73
N GLN A 434 -10.73 -6.45 9.10
CA GLN A 434 -9.43 -6.69 8.44
C GLN A 434 -8.31 -6.99 9.41
N PHE A 435 -8.36 -6.46 10.63
CA PHE A 435 -7.46 -6.88 11.69
C PHE A 435 -7.71 -8.36 11.97
N VAL A 436 -8.96 -8.77 12.23
CA VAL A 436 -9.34 -10.17 12.46
C VAL A 436 -8.96 -11.09 11.29
N GLN A 437 -9.12 -10.66 10.04
CA GLN A 437 -8.66 -11.39 8.83
C GLN A 437 -7.17 -11.77 8.88
N ARG A 438 -6.30 -10.97 9.51
CA ARG A 438 -4.86 -11.25 9.59
C ARG A 438 -4.49 -12.32 10.61
N TRP A 439 -5.45 -12.72 11.44
CA TRP A 439 -5.26 -13.69 12.53
C TRP A 439 -5.98 -15.02 12.28
N SER A 440 -6.78 -15.15 11.23
CA SER A 440 -7.54 -16.37 10.92
C SER A 440 -6.87 -17.17 9.81
N PHE A 441 -6.55 -18.45 10.10
CA PHE A 441 -5.97 -19.43 9.18
C PHE A 441 -6.86 -20.68 9.15
N VAL A 442 -7.50 -20.96 8.01
CA VAL A 442 -8.00 -22.24 7.45
C VAL A 442 -8.73 -23.26 8.39
N GLN A 443 -9.85 -23.80 7.90
CA GLN A 443 -10.72 -24.78 8.56
C GLN A 443 -9.97 -25.95 9.22
N THR A 444 -10.15 -26.14 10.53
CA THR A 444 -10.13 -27.46 11.16
C THR A 444 -11.14 -27.50 12.31
N ASP A 445 -11.75 -28.68 12.52
CA ASP A 445 -12.63 -28.99 13.65
C ASP A 445 -11.84 -29.10 14.97
N SER A 446 -11.18 -28.01 15.34
CA SER A 446 -10.31 -27.96 16.51
C SER A 446 -11.12 -28.04 17.81
N LEU A 447 -10.87 -29.10 18.59
CA LEU A 447 -11.38 -29.22 19.94
C LEU A 447 -10.82 -28.09 20.83
N HIS A 448 -9.57 -27.67 20.59
CA HIS A 448 -8.94 -26.56 21.32
C HIS A 448 -9.74 -25.26 21.15
N TRP A 449 -10.01 -24.83 19.91
CA TRP A 449 -10.76 -23.61 19.63
C TRP A 449 -12.24 -23.71 20.04
N LEU A 450 -12.86 -24.89 19.88
CA LEU A 450 -14.22 -25.13 20.35
C LEU A 450 -14.36 -24.89 21.86
N LEU A 451 -13.43 -25.39 22.66
CA LEU A 451 -13.43 -25.20 24.12
C LEU A 451 -13.16 -23.74 24.52
N LYS A 452 -12.39 -22.98 23.71
CA LYS A 452 -12.12 -21.55 23.94
C LYS A 452 -13.22 -20.62 23.42
N GLU A 453 -14.26 -21.13 22.76
CA GLU A 453 -15.36 -20.34 22.21
C GLU A 453 -16.06 -19.50 23.32
N PRO A 454 -16.18 -18.17 23.16
CA PRO A 454 -16.75 -17.31 24.17
C PRO A 454 -18.28 -17.41 24.29
N LEU A 455 -18.77 -17.40 25.53
CA LEU A 455 -20.20 -17.42 25.91
C LEU A 455 -20.82 -16.03 26.06
N VAL A 456 -20.01 -14.97 25.94
CA VAL A 456 -20.41 -13.57 26.17
C VAL A 456 -19.81 -12.65 25.11
N CYS A 457 -20.28 -11.41 25.07
CA CYS A 457 -19.73 -10.33 24.23
C CYS A 457 -19.90 -10.55 22.72
N GLY A 458 -20.97 -11.23 22.31
CA GLY A 458 -21.32 -11.46 20.90
C GLY A 458 -20.58 -12.63 20.26
N GLY A 459 -19.98 -13.53 21.05
CA GLY A 459 -19.45 -14.81 20.58
C GLY A 459 -20.52 -15.72 19.97
N ARG A 460 -20.13 -16.77 19.23
CA ARG A 460 -21.09 -17.69 18.58
C ARG A 460 -22.03 -18.35 19.61
N LEU A 461 -21.49 -18.65 20.78
CA LEU A 461 -22.22 -19.23 21.90
C LEU A 461 -22.77 -18.19 22.88
N ASP A 462 -22.79 -16.90 22.53
CA ASP A 462 -23.46 -15.89 23.35
C ASP A 462 -24.99 -15.98 23.20
N VAL A 463 -25.64 -16.50 24.23
CA VAL A 463 -27.11 -16.62 24.34
C VAL A 463 -27.71 -15.53 25.24
N CYS A 464 -26.89 -14.57 25.67
CA CYS A 464 -27.34 -13.45 26.49
C CYS A 464 -28.21 -12.52 25.63
N SER A 465 -29.48 -12.43 25.98
CA SER A 465 -30.46 -11.60 25.28
C SER A 465 -31.42 -10.96 26.29
N SER A 466 -32.36 -10.16 25.81
CA SER A 466 -33.47 -9.69 26.64
C SER A 466 -34.28 -10.83 27.28
N ALA A 467 -34.22 -12.05 26.72
CA ALA A 467 -34.90 -13.24 27.25
C ALA A 467 -34.12 -13.95 28.39
N THR A 468 -32.87 -13.60 28.62
CA THR A 468 -31.99 -14.17 29.67
C THR A 468 -31.34 -13.06 30.51
N PRO A 469 -32.14 -12.21 31.19
CA PRO A 469 -31.64 -11.04 31.90
C PRO A 469 -30.71 -11.44 33.05
N GLY A 470 -29.57 -10.74 33.18
CA GLY A 470 -28.59 -10.95 34.24
C GLY A 470 -27.63 -12.13 34.02
N LEU A 471 -27.83 -12.95 32.98
CA LEU A 471 -26.97 -14.10 32.69
C LEU A 471 -25.55 -13.66 32.29
N LYS A 472 -25.44 -12.63 31.46
CA LYS A 472 -24.15 -12.08 31.01
C LYS A 472 -23.31 -11.61 32.19
N GLU A 473 -23.92 -10.85 33.10
CA GLU A 473 -23.27 -10.32 34.29
C GLU A 473 -22.84 -11.46 35.23
N ALA A 474 -23.66 -12.52 35.35
CA ALA A 474 -23.32 -13.69 36.15
C ALA A 474 -22.13 -14.48 35.57
N LEU A 475 -22.11 -14.74 34.27
CA LEU A 475 -21.03 -15.42 33.56
C LEU A 475 -19.70 -14.67 33.71
N ILE A 476 -19.71 -13.34 33.51
CA ILE A 476 -18.52 -12.49 33.67
C ILE A 476 -18.04 -12.48 35.12
N ARG A 477 -18.95 -12.27 36.08
CA ARG A 477 -18.62 -12.22 37.52
C ARG A 477 -17.98 -13.51 38.01
N LYS A 478 -18.46 -14.66 37.52
CA LYS A 478 -17.97 -15.99 37.91
C LYS A 478 -16.89 -16.54 36.99
N ARG A 479 -16.41 -15.73 36.02
CA ARG A 479 -15.38 -16.08 35.04
C ARG A 479 -15.70 -17.34 34.23
N MET A 480 -16.99 -17.65 34.01
CA MET A 480 -17.45 -18.72 33.13
C MET A 480 -17.77 -18.10 31.77
N VAL A 481 -16.73 -17.73 31.03
CA VAL A 481 -16.81 -16.98 29.78
C VAL A 481 -16.49 -17.83 28.55
N THR A 482 -16.01 -19.07 28.71
CA THR A 482 -15.72 -20.00 27.61
C THR A 482 -16.53 -21.30 27.70
N LEU A 483 -16.71 -21.99 26.57
CA LEU A 483 -17.37 -23.30 26.52
C LEU A 483 -16.72 -24.33 27.44
N GLU A 484 -15.39 -24.35 27.54
CA GLU A 484 -14.63 -25.23 28.45
C GLU A 484 -15.16 -25.17 29.89
N GLN A 485 -15.36 -23.95 30.39
CA GLN A 485 -15.79 -23.70 31.77
C GLN A 485 -17.25 -24.10 31.97
N LEU A 486 -18.09 -23.93 30.94
CA LEU A 486 -19.47 -24.38 30.96
C LEU A 486 -19.56 -25.91 30.92
N VAL A 487 -18.79 -26.57 30.07
CA VAL A 487 -18.74 -28.05 29.97
C VAL A 487 -18.22 -28.67 31.25
N ALA A 488 -17.25 -28.04 31.92
CA ALA A 488 -16.76 -28.46 33.23
C ALA A 488 -17.88 -28.45 34.29
N ALA A 489 -18.83 -27.52 34.21
CA ALA A 489 -19.95 -27.41 35.15
C ALA A 489 -21.18 -28.25 34.73
N ALA A 490 -21.54 -28.26 33.45
CA ALA A 490 -22.79 -28.81 32.93
C ALA A 490 -22.67 -30.26 32.41
N GLY A 491 -21.43 -30.75 32.24
CA GLY A 491 -21.11 -31.93 31.45
C GLY A 491 -21.14 -31.69 29.93
N PRO A 492 -20.57 -32.60 29.13
CA PRO A 492 -20.44 -32.45 27.67
C PRO A 492 -21.79 -32.45 26.94
N GLU A 493 -22.82 -33.05 27.55
CA GLU A 493 -24.18 -33.05 27.01
C GLU A 493 -24.99 -31.81 27.38
N LEU A 494 -24.42 -30.91 28.19
CA LEU A 494 -25.03 -29.69 28.69
C LEU A 494 -26.38 -29.94 29.39
N THR A 495 -26.45 -30.95 30.26
CA THR A 495 -27.69 -31.39 30.92
C THR A 495 -27.78 -30.99 32.38
N ASP A 496 -26.65 -30.76 33.06
CA ASP A 496 -26.63 -30.46 34.50
C ASP A 496 -26.91 -28.96 34.78
N ALA A 497 -28.18 -28.60 34.70
CA ALA A 497 -28.64 -27.24 35.02
C ALA A 497 -28.44 -26.87 36.50
N GLN A 498 -28.40 -27.86 37.39
CA GLN A 498 -28.26 -27.66 38.83
C GLN A 498 -26.83 -27.23 39.18
N ALA A 499 -25.83 -27.94 38.63
CA ALA A 499 -24.42 -27.60 38.83
C ALA A 499 -24.07 -26.23 38.25
N VAL A 500 -24.58 -25.89 37.06
CA VAL A 500 -24.37 -24.57 36.45
C VAL A 500 -25.06 -23.46 37.25
N SER A 501 -26.28 -23.70 37.75
CA SER A 501 -27.00 -22.75 38.61
C SER A 501 -26.22 -22.45 39.90
N LEU A 502 -25.64 -23.47 40.53
CA LEU A 502 -24.77 -23.32 41.71
C LEU A 502 -23.48 -22.57 41.38
N ALA A 503 -22.82 -22.91 40.27
CA ALA A 503 -21.57 -22.26 39.85
C ALA A 503 -21.76 -20.77 39.53
N LEU A 504 -22.88 -20.41 38.89
CA LEU A 504 -23.19 -19.03 38.51
C LEU A 504 -23.84 -18.21 39.65
N GLY A 505 -24.33 -18.87 40.71
CA GLY A 505 -25.08 -18.22 41.79
C GLY A 505 -26.46 -17.70 41.33
N VAL A 506 -27.05 -18.35 40.31
CA VAL A 506 -28.36 -17.99 39.76
C VAL A 506 -29.42 -18.83 40.44
N ARG A 507 -30.38 -18.20 41.12
CA ARG A 507 -31.44 -18.90 41.89
C ARG A 507 -32.40 -19.73 41.03
N SER A 508 -32.60 -19.33 39.76
CA SER A 508 -33.57 -19.98 38.87
C SER A 508 -32.90 -21.06 38.02
N VAL A 509 -33.04 -22.32 38.44
CA VAL A 509 -32.58 -23.50 37.68
C VAL A 509 -33.28 -23.59 36.32
N ARG A 510 -34.57 -23.22 36.26
CA ARG A 510 -35.35 -23.20 35.01
C ARG A 510 -34.77 -22.25 33.97
N LEU A 511 -34.22 -21.11 34.39
CA LEU A 511 -33.56 -20.15 33.49
C LEU A 511 -32.29 -20.76 32.90
N ILE A 512 -31.47 -21.39 33.75
CA ILE A 512 -30.25 -22.08 33.32
C ILE A 512 -30.57 -23.26 32.40
N GLN A 513 -31.63 -24.02 32.67
CA GLN A 513 -32.05 -25.12 31.81
C GLN A 513 -32.48 -24.65 30.41
N ARG A 514 -33.15 -23.50 30.32
CA ARG A 514 -33.45 -22.85 29.03
C ARG A 514 -32.18 -22.39 28.32
N SER A 515 -31.24 -21.78 29.03
CA SER A 515 -29.94 -21.35 28.48
C SER A 515 -29.10 -22.53 27.97
N LEU A 516 -29.06 -23.64 28.72
CA LEU A 516 -28.42 -24.89 28.28
C LEU A 516 -29.07 -25.46 27.03
N GLY A 517 -30.39 -25.40 26.91
CA GLY A 517 -31.11 -25.75 25.69
C GLY A 517 -30.69 -24.90 24.48
N LEU A 518 -30.53 -23.58 24.67
CA LEU A 518 -30.08 -22.68 23.63
C LEU A 518 -28.62 -22.95 23.21
N TRP A 519 -27.72 -23.15 24.17
CA TRP A 519 -26.33 -23.53 23.89
C TRP A 519 -26.25 -24.88 23.17
N LYS A 520 -27.01 -25.88 23.62
CA LYS A 520 -27.10 -27.20 22.99
C LYS A 520 -27.64 -27.15 21.57
N HIS A 521 -28.56 -26.23 21.27
CA HIS A 521 -29.05 -26.02 19.90
C HIS A 521 -28.01 -25.35 18.99
N ARG A 522 -27.14 -24.49 19.54
CA ARG A 522 -26.08 -23.80 18.77
C ARG A 522 -24.86 -24.68 18.47
N LEU A 523 -24.73 -25.83 19.15
CA LEU A 523 -23.72 -26.84 18.85
C LEU A 523 -24.22 -27.83 17.79
N SER A 524 -23.41 -28.04 16.76
CA SER A 524 -23.61 -29.07 15.73
C SER A 524 -23.49 -30.48 16.31
N THR A 525 -23.98 -31.48 15.56
CA THR A 525 -23.86 -32.90 15.93
C THR A 525 -22.40 -33.34 16.07
N LYS A 526 -21.52 -32.82 15.23
CA LYS A 526 -20.08 -33.10 15.24
C LYS A 526 -19.37 -32.51 16.46
N GLU A 527 -19.69 -31.25 16.83
CA GLU A 527 -19.14 -30.60 18.03
C GLU A 527 -19.60 -31.31 19.32
N LYS A 528 -20.85 -31.75 19.37
CA LYS A 528 -21.36 -32.59 20.48
C LYS A 528 -20.56 -33.89 20.59
N GLY A 529 -20.25 -34.52 19.46
CA GLY A 529 -19.37 -35.69 19.40
C GLY A 529 -17.96 -35.39 19.93
N LEU A 530 -17.35 -34.28 19.52
CA LEU A 530 -16.02 -33.85 19.99
C LEU A 530 -15.97 -33.63 21.51
N LEU A 531 -17.00 -33.01 22.10
CA LEU A 531 -17.08 -32.83 23.55
C LEU A 531 -17.19 -34.15 24.32
N LEU A 532 -17.87 -35.15 23.75
CA LEU A 532 -17.97 -36.50 24.33
C LEU A 532 -16.63 -37.24 24.25
N LEU A 533 -15.94 -37.16 23.11
CA LEU A 533 -14.61 -37.75 22.92
C LEU A 533 -13.58 -37.11 23.85
N HIS A 534 -13.63 -35.78 24.03
CA HIS A 534 -12.76 -35.07 24.95
C HIS A 534 -12.92 -35.56 26.40
N ARG A 535 -14.16 -35.76 26.87
CA ARG A 535 -14.41 -36.28 28.22
C ARG A 535 -13.92 -37.71 28.41
N ARG A 536 -13.93 -38.53 27.35
CA ARG A 536 -13.39 -39.90 27.36
C ARG A 536 -11.86 -39.95 27.27
N GLY A 537 -11.21 -38.80 27.07
CA GLY A 537 -9.76 -38.73 26.82
C GLY A 537 -9.36 -39.21 25.42
N GLU A 538 -10.33 -39.38 24.50
CA GLU A 538 -10.13 -39.88 23.14
C GLU A 538 -9.86 -38.74 22.13
N ALA A 539 -10.07 -37.48 22.54
CA ALA A 539 -9.74 -36.30 21.76
C ALA A 539 -8.88 -35.34 22.59
N GLU A 540 -7.66 -35.11 22.12
CA GLU A 540 -6.69 -34.19 22.73
C GLU A 540 -6.88 -32.76 22.21
N THR A 541 -6.61 -31.78 23.07
CA THR A 541 -6.56 -30.38 22.64
C THR A 541 -5.16 -30.06 22.13
N ASP A 542 -5.03 -29.64 20.88
CA ASP A 542 -3.76 -29.12 20.36
C ASP A 542 -3.78 -27.58 20.35
N PRO A 543 -2.95 -26.89 21.16
CA PRO A 543 -2.80 -25.44 21.12
C PRO A 543 -2.25 -24.90 19.79
N MET A 544 -1.72 -25.77 18.94
CA MET A 544 -1.21 -25.44 17.60
C MET A 544 -2.26 -25.62 16.50
N ASP A 545 -3.49 -26.03 16.85
CA ASP A 545 -4.60 -26.13 15.89
C ASP A 545 -4.84 -24.79 15.16
N ASP A 546 -5.10 -24.88 13.86
CA ASP A 546 -5.39 -23.73 13.01
C ASP A 546 -6.71 -23.03 13.40
N PHE A 547 -6.75 -21.69 13.29
CA PHE A 547 -7.88 -20.87 13.76
C PHE A 547 -9.09 -20.92 12.78
N PRO A 548 -10.32 -21.24 13.24
CA PRO A 548 -11.46 -21.51 12.35
C PRO A 548 -11.76 -20.47 11.26
N GLU A 549 -12.28 -20.93 10.12
CA GLU A 549 -12.74 -20.06 9.03
C GLU A 549 -13.98 -19.27 9.45
N LEU A 550 -13.88 -17.93 9.45
CA LEU A 550 -14.98 -17.04 9.81
C LEU A 550 -15.82 -16.71 8.57
N HIS A 551 -17.10 -17.06 8.56
CA HIS A 551 -18.04 -16.63 7.53
C HIS A 551 -18.78 -15.36 7.97
N LEU A 552 -18.83 -14.36 7.08
CA LEU A 552 -19.62 -13.15 7.31
C LEU A 552 -20.96 -13.24 6.59
N HIS A 553 -22.02 -13.11 7.38
CA HIS A 553 -23.38 -12.95 6.89
C HIS A 553 -23.90 -11.57 7.30
N PRO A 554 -24.35 -10.73 6.35
CA PRO A 554 -24.98 -9.47 6.69
C PRO A 554 -26.30 -9.76 7.40
N ASP A 555 -26.42 -9.30 8.64
CA ASP A 555 -27.66 -9.40 9.41
C ASP A 555 -28.70 -8.43 8.82
N LEU A 556 -29.49 -8.93 7.87
CA LEU A 556 -30.60 -8.20 7.26
C LEU A 556 -31.94 -8.52 7.92
N LEU A 557 -31.99 -9.47 8.88
CA LEU A 557 -33.23 -10.03 9.43
C LEU A 557 -34.14 -10.50 8.27
N ASP A 558 -35.24 -9.78 8.02
CA ASP A 558 -36.19 -9.99 6.92
C ASP A 558 -36.31 -8.78 5.97
N LEU A 559 -35.37 -7.83 6.06
CA LEU A 559 -35.40 -6.59 5.27
C LEU A 559 -34.86 -6.84 3.87
N GLY A 560 -35.74 -6.73 2.87
CA GLY A 560 -35.41 -6.88 1.45
C GLY A 560 -35.49 -5.58 0.63
N GLY A 561 -35.15 -5.71 -0.65
CA GLY A 561 -35.35 -4.70 -1.67
C GLY A 561 -34.13 -4.55 -2.58
N PRO A 562 -34.27 -3.87 -3.73
CA PRO A 562 -33.30 -3.94 -4.83
C PRO A 562 -31.85 -3.53 -4.46
N LEU A 563 -31.68 -2.69 -3.44
CA LEU A 563 -30.36 -2.25 -2.97
C LEU A 563 -29.75 -3.18 -1.89
N LEU A 564 -30.55 -4.08 -1.32
CA LEU A 564 -30.17 -5.04 -0.28
C LEU A 564 -30.07 -6.49 -0.80
N ASP A 565 -30.76 -6.82 -1.89
CA ASP A 565 -30.83 -8.20 -2.43
C ASP A 565 -29.47 -8.76 -2.89
N ASP A 566 -28.55 -7.89 -3.34
CA ASP A 566 -27.19 -8.26 -3.77
C ASP A 566 -26.14 -8.33 -2.62
N CYS A 567 -26.57 -8.40 -1.36
CA CYS A 567 -25.66 -8.52 -0.21
C CYS A 567 -25.03 -9.93 -0.14
N GLY A 568 -23.86 -10.12 -0.74
CA GLY A 568 -23.17 -11.41 -0.75
C GLY A 568 -22.66 -11.85 0.62
N SER A 569 -22.96 -13.08 1.04
CA SER A 569 -22.28 -13.76 2.15
C SER A 569 -21.01 -14.44 1.67
N GLY A 570 -20.00 -14.55 2.54
CA GLY A 570 -18.77 -15.25 2.16
C GLY A 570 -17.77 -15.37 3.30
N SER A 571 -16.72 -16.16 3.05
CA SER A 571 -15.60 -16.30 3.97
C SER A 571 -14.90 -14.97 4.17
N LEU A 572 -14.69 -14.59 5.43
CA LEU A 572 -13.98 -13.40 5.83
C LEU A 572 -12.59 -13.37 5.18
N HIS A 573 -11.93 -14.51 5.00
CA HIS A 573 -10.59 -14.58 4.42
C HIS A 573 -10.57 -14.28 2.91
N SER A 574 -11.52 -14.84 2.14
CA SER A 574 -11.54 -14.71 0.68
C SER A 574 -12.32 -13.50 0.15
N MET A 575 -13.13 -12.85 0.99
CA MET A 575 -13.99 -11.74 0.57
C MET A 575 -13.19 -10.50 0.17
N ASP A 576 -13.46 -9.99 -1.02
CA ASP A 576 -12.85 -8.76 -1.51
C ASP A 576 -13.18 -7.58 -0.57
N ARG A 577 -12.17 -6.74 -0.31
CA ARG A 577 -12.28 -5.63 0.65
C ARG A 577 -13.34 -4.60 0.26
N ARG A 578 -13.62 -4.43 -1.03
CA ARG A 578 -14.66 -3.52 -1.52
C ARG A 578 -16.04 -4.12 -1.29
N ILE A 579 -16.21 -5.42 -1.51
CA ILE A 579 -17.45 -6.16 -1.24
C ILE A 579 -17.73 -6.13 0.26
N LEU A 580 -16.75 -6.46 1.10
CA LEU A 580 -16.87 -6.39 2.55
C LEU A 580 -17.32 -5.01 3.03
N TYR A 581 -16.68 -3.96 2.51
CA TYR A 581 -17.05 -2.58 2.84
C TYR A 581 -18.49 -2.25 2.41
N ALA A 582 -18.89 -2.63 1.20
CA ALA A 582 -20.24 -2.40 0.69
C ALA A 582 -21.30 -3.12 1.53
N ASN A 583 -21.06 -4.37 1.90
CA ASN A 583 -21.95 -5.14 2.79
C ASN A 583 -22.13 -4.44 4.13
N ILE A 584 -21.04 -3.98 4.76
CA ILE A 584 -21.11 -3.25 6.04
C ILE A 584 -21.87 -1.92 5.88
N VAL A 585 -21.71 -1.22 4.76
CA VAL A 585 -22.50 0.00 4.46
C VAL A 585 -23.98 -0.34 4.40
N LYS A 586 -24.37 -1.40 3.68
CA LYS A 586 -25.76 -1.83 3.53
C LYS A 586 -26.35 -2.27 4.89
N THR A 587 -25.65 -3.11 5.64
CA THR A 587 -26.11 -3.60 6.95
C THR A 587 -26.29 -2.47 7.96
N LEU A 588 -25.35 -1.51 8.05
CA LEU A 588 -25.47 -0.37 8.98
C LEU A 588 -26.55 0.64 8.56
N ASN A 589 -27.00 0.62 7.30
CA ASN A 589 -28.02 1.53 6.78
C ASN A 589 -29.30 0.81 6.34
N LYS A 590 -29.51 -0.45 6.77
CA LYS A 590 -30.59 -1.32 6.28
C LYS A 590 -31.98 -0.69 6.39
N ASP A 591 -32.27 0.00 7.49
CA ASP A 591 -33.56 0.67 7.70
C ASP A 591 -33.82 1.83 6.73
N LYS A 592 -32.77 2.49 6.23
CA LYS A 592 -32.87 3.60 5.27
C LYS A 592 -32.87 3.12 3.82
N LEU A 593 -32.52 1.86 3.58
CA LEU A 593 -32.38 1.27 2.24
C LEU A 593 -33.49 0.25 1.93
N LYS A 594 -34.18 -0.29 2.95
CA LYS A 594 -35.28 -1.24 2.78
C LYS A 594 -36.34 -0.70 1.81
N ASN A 595 -36.80 -1.56 0.90
CA ASN A 595 -37.82 -1.25 -0.12
C ASN A 595 -37.52 -0.03 -1.01
N ARG A 596 -36.28 0.48 -1.01
CA ARG A 596 -35.92 1.65 -1.80
C ARG A 596 -35.55 1.23 -3.21
N GLU A 597 -36.21 1.85 -4.18
CA GLU A 597 -35.90 1.65 -5.59
C GLU A 597 -34.56 2.28 -5.99
N VAL A 598 -33.89 1.65 -6.96
CA VAL A 598 -32.58 2.09 -7.48
C VAL A 598 -32.69 3.49 -8.13
N THR A 599 -33.82 3.77 -8.79
CA THR A 599 -34.12 5.04 -9.48
C THR A 599 -35.59 5.40 -9.28
N VAL A 600 -35.91 6.70 -9.26
CA VAL A 600 -37.32 7.14 -9.22
C VAL A 600 -38.05 6.84 -10.54
N TRP A 601 -37.32 6.51 -11.60
CA TRP A 601 -37.86 6.28 -12.95
C TRP A 601 -38.22 4.82 -13.25
N LYS A 602 -38.14 3.90 -12.27
CA LYS A 602 -38.27 2.46 -12.51
C LYS A 602 -39.51 2.07 -13.32
N ASP A 603 -40.67 2.59 -12.95
CA ASP A 603 -41.94 2.29 -13.63
C ASP A 603 -41.97 2.80 -15.07
N ARG A 604 -41.26 3.90 -15.34
CA ARG A 604 -41.15 4.52 -16.67
C ARG A 604 -40.08 3.86 -17.55
N LEU A 605 -39.11 3.18 -16.93
CA LEU A 605 -38.06 2.41 -17.59
C LEU A 605 -38.46 0.94 -17.79
N GLY A 606 -39.74 0.59 -17.63
CA GLY A 606 -40.22 -0.78 -17.80
C GLY A 606 -39.58 -1.76 -16.82
N GLY A 607 -39.24 -1.31 -15.60
CA GLY A 607 -38.56 -2.14 -14.60
C GLY A 607 -37.04 -2.24 -14.77
N GLN A 608 -36.47 -1.66 -15.83
CA GLN A 608 -35.01 -1.67 -16.03
C GLN A 608 -34.28 -0.66 -15.13
N SER A 609 -33.07 -1.03 -14.70
CA SER A 609 -32.21 -0.18 -13.88
C SER A 609 -31.18 0.59 -14.73
N PRO A 610 -30.85 1.85 -14.38
CA PRO A 610 -29.84 2.61 -15.10
C PRO A 610 -28.45 1.97 -14.96
N GLN A 611 -27.68 1.90 -16.05
CA GLN A 611 -26.26 1.56 -15.96
C GLN A 611 -25.44 2.76 -15.46
N TRP A 612 -25.43 2.97 -14.14
CA TRP A 612 -24.83 4.15 -13.49
C TRP A 612 -23.38 4.47 -13.88
N ARG A 613 -22.57 3.45 -14.23
CA ARG A 613 -21.18 3.66 -14.68
C ARG A 613 -21.08 4.43 -15.99
N THR A 614 -22.07 4.38 -16.87
CA THR A 614 -22.02 5.01 -18.20
C THR A 614 -22.16 6.52 -18.13
N LEU A 615 -22.86 7.06 -17.12
CA LEU A 615 -23.09 8.50 -16.90
C LEU A 615 -21.80 9.33 -16.83
N TYR A 616 -20.68 8.69 -16.49
CA TYR A 616 -19.39 9.34 -16.28
C TYR A 616 -18.30 8.86 -17.24
N LYS A 617 -18.64 8.08 -18.28
CA LYS A 617 -17.71 7.66 -19.33
C LYS A 617 -17.53 8.78 -20.37
N PRO A 618 -16.30 9.09 -20.82
CA PRO A 618 -16.08 10.00 -21.95
C PRO A 618 -16.90 9.58 -23.18
N PRO A 619 -17.39 10.52 -24.01
CA PRO A 619 -17.05 11.95 -24.04
C PRO A 619 -17.87 12.85 -23.09
N ILE A 620 -18.70 12.30 -22.19
CA ILE A 620 -19.58 13.08 -21.32
C ILE A 620 -18.77 13.94 -20.34
N ARG A 621 -19.07 15.25 -20.28
CA ARG A 621 -18.48 16.16 -19.28
C ARG A 621 -18.99 15.79 -17.89
N LYS A 622 -18.13 15.87 -16.87
CA LYS A 622 -18.47 15.45 -15.49
C LYS A 622 -19.74 16.12 -14.93
N ARG A 623 -19.96 17.41 -15.23
CA ARG A 623 -21.18 18.13 -14.80
C ARG A 623 -22.45 17.63 -15.48
N THR A 624 -22.35 17.19 -16.74
CA THR A 624 -23.47 16.57 -17.45
C THR A 624 -23.80 15.23 -16.82
N GLY A 625 -22.79 14.43 -16.45
CA GLY A 625 -23.00 13.20 -15.68
C GLY A 625 -23.62 13.45 -14.31
N ASP A 626 -23.20 14.50 -13.59
CA ASP A 626 -23.82 14.89 -12.32
C ASP A 626 -25.29 15.30 -12.48
N LEU A 627 -25.62 16.04 -13.56
CA LEU A 627 -27.00 16.38 -13.87
C LEU A 627 -27.85 15.14 -14.19
N GLN A 628 -27.35 14.23 -15.03
CA GLN A 628 -28.02 12.97 -15.34
C GLN A 628 -28.25 12.12 -14.08
N TRP A 629 -27.24 12.03 -13.21
CA TRP A 629 -27.36 11.36 -11.92
C TRP A 629 -28.46 12.00 -11.06
N ARG A 630 -28.52 13.34 -10.98
CA ARG A 630 -29.56 14.05 -10.23
C ARG A 630 -30.96 13.78 -10.79
N ILE A 631 -31.14 13.80 -12.11
CA ILE A 631 -32.42 13.53 -12.75
C ILE A 631 -32.89 12.11 -12.41
N LEU A 632 -32.03 11.11 -12.56
CA LEU A 632 -32.36 9.70 -12.29
C LEU A 632 -32.66 9.43 -10.81
N HIS A 633 -32.06 10.18 -9.89
CA HIS A 633 -32.41 10.10 -8.46
C HIS A 633 -33.56 11.03 -8.03
N GLY A 634 -34.10 11.85 -8.93
CA GLY A 634 -35.12 12.85 -8.59
C GLY A 634 -34.58 14.05 -7.79
N ALA A 635 -33.27 14.26 -7.74
CA ALA A 635 -32.58 15.31 -7.00
C ALA A 635 -32.53 16.66 -7.77
N ILE A 636 -33.67 17.09 -8.31
CA ILE A 636 -33.85 18.33 -9.06
C ILE A 636 -34.80 19.24 -8.30
N ALA A 637 -34.50 20.53 -8.26
CA ALA A 637 -35.39 21.53 -7.66
C ALA A 637 -36.59 21.72 -8.58
N THR A 638 -37.74 21.18 -8.19
CA THR A 638 -39.01 21.37 -8.90
C THR A 638 -40.01 22.05 -7.99
N GLY A 639 -41.04 22.70 -8.54
CA GLY A 639 -42.11 23.35 -7.77
C GLY A 639 -42.71 22.43 -6.71
N ALA A 640 -43.00 21.17 -7.07
CA ALA A 640 -43.48 20.16 -6.12
C ALA A 640 -42.53 19.92 -4.94
N PHE A 641 -41.22 19.96 -5.17
CA PHE A 641 -40.22 19.80 -4.11
C PHE A 641 -40.02 21.09 -3.30
N LEU A 642 -40.03 22.25 -3.96
CA LEU A 642 -39.87 23.55 -3.28
C LEU A 642 -41.06 23.86 -2.36
N ALA A 643 -42.28 23.45 -2.74
CA ALA A 643 -43.47 23.55 -1.89
C ALA A 643 -43.34 22.77 -0.56
N ILE A 644 -42.55 21.68 -0.53
CA ILE A 644 -42.25 20.93 0.70
C ILE A 644 -41.32 21.73 1.62
N LEU A 645 -40.37 22.48 1.06
CA LEU A 645 -39.39 23.26 1.82
C LEU A 645 -39.93 24.63 2.26
N ASN A 646 -40.81 25.23 1.46
CA ASN A 646 -41.44 26.51 1.74
C ASN A 646 -42.92 26.45 1.33
N PRO A 647 -43.85 26.39 2.31
CA PRO A 647 -45.29 26.29 2.06
C PRO A 647 -45.88 27.42 1.22
N ASN A 648 -45.21 28.58 1.12
CA ASN A 648 -45.64 29.72 0.33
C ASN A 648 -45.33 29.56 -1.17
N THR A 649 -44.66 28.49 -1.57
CA THR A 649 -44.31 28.21 -2.96
C THR A 649 -45.36 27.29 -3.57
N LEU A 650 -45.92 27.68 -4.72
CA LEU A 650 -46.85 26.83 -5.45
C LEU A 650 -46.13 25.58 -5.98
N SER A 651 -46.78 24.42 -5.86
CA SER A 651 -46.26 23.15 -6.39
C SER A 651 -46.36 23.05 -7.92
N ASN A 652 -47.20 23.89 -8.52
CA ASN A 652 -47.56 23.84 -9.92
C ASN A 652 -46.46 24.39 -10.83
N CYS A 653 -46.44 23.90 -12.07
CA CYS A 653 -45.52 24.34 -13.09
C CYS A 653 -45.81 25.80 -13.47
N PRO A 654 -44.78 26.65 -13.63
CA PRO A 654 -44.98 28.04 -14.04
C PRO A 654 -45.45 28.19 -15.49
N PHE A 655 -45.53 27.09 -16.25
CA PHE A 655 -45.89 27.07 -17.67
C PHE A 655 -47.20 26.34 -17.97
N CYS A 656 -47.78 25.62 -17.00
CA CYS A 656 -49.06 24.91 -17.16
C CYS A 656 -49.63 24.51 -15.79
N ASP A 657 -50.90 24.11 -15.73
CA ASP A 657 -51.59 23.86 -14.45
C ASP A 657 -51.20 22.55 -13.74
N PHE A 658 -50.33 21.73 -14.35
CA PHE A 658 -49.87 20.48 -13.76
C PHE A 658 -48.86 20.68 -12.63
N ASN A 659 -48.83 19.74 -11.67
CA ASN A 659 -47.85 19.70 -10.60
C ASN A 659 -46.42 19.52 -11.16
N GLU A 660 -45.48 20.39 -10.77
CA GLU A 660 -44.12 20.38 -11.29
C GLU A 660 -43.28 19.28 -10.61
N SER A 661 -43.45 18.05 -11.08
CA SER A 661 -42.57 16.93 -10.74
C SER A 661 -41.35 16.86 -11.65
N VAL A 662 -40.31 16.11 -11.25
CA VAL A 662 -39.13 15.87 -12.11
C VAL A 662 -39.56 15.25 -13.45
N PHE A 663 -40.56 14.36 -13.44
CA PHE A 663 -41.14 13.83 -14.68
C PHE A 663 -41.75 14.92 -15.54
N HIS A 664 -42.63 15.74 -14.96
CA HIS A 664 -43.29 16.83 -15.65
C HIS A 664 -42.28 17.80 -16.31
N VAL A 665 -41.17 18.11 -15.62
CA VAL A 665 -40.11 18.98 -16.14
C VAL A 665 -39.44 18.39 -17.39
N PHE A 666 -39.22 17.08 -17.46
CA PHE A 666 -38.47 16.44 -18.54
C PHE A 666 -39.34 15.73 -19.59
N THR A 667 -40.64 15.53 -19.36
CA THR A 667 -41.56 14.81 -20.27
C THR A 667 -42.83 15.60 -20.64
N GLY A 668 -43.06 16.78 -20.08
CA GLY A 668 -44.28 17.57 -20.31
C GLY A 668 -44.37 18.14 -21.74
N ARG A 669 -45.43 17.77 -22.48
CA ARG A 669 -45.67 18.20 -23.87
C ARG A 669 -46.11 19.67 -24.02
N ASP A 670 -46.65 20.30 -22.97
CA ASP A 670 -47.31 21.62 -23.07
C ASP A 670 -46.38 22.84 -22.98
N LYS A 671 -45.10 22.65 -22.59
CA LYS A 671 -44.08 23.73 -22.62
C LYS A 671 -43.68 24.15 -24.05
N ILE A 672 -44.23 23.49 -25.08
CA ILE A 672 -43.73 23.47 -26.47
C ILE A 672 -44.46 24.47 -27.38
N LYS A 673 -45.51 25.17 -26.92
CA LYS A 673 -46.29 26.03 -27.83
C LYS A 673 -45.61 27.35 -28.25
N ASN A 674 -44.69 27.93 -27.45
CA ASN A 674 -44.21 29.31 -27.69
C ASN A 674 -42.69 29.55 -27.62
N GLY A 675 -41.83 28.54 -27.82
CA GLY A 675 -40.37 28.76 -27.74
C GLY A 675 -39.53 27.89 -28.67
N ALA A 676 -38.64 28.53 -29.44
CA ALA A 676 -37.62 27.86 -30.24
C ALA A 676 -36.53 27.26 -29.33
N ALA A 677 -36.63 25.98 -28.95
CA ALA A 677 -35.51 25.02 -28.87
C ALA A 677 -35.89 23.68 -28.18
N CYS A 678 -35.60 22.60 -28.91
CA CYS A 678 -35.32 21.21 -28.51
C CYS A 678 -36.36 20.48 -27.63
N ASP A 679 -37.26 19.74 -28.29
CA ASP A 679 -37.94 18.58 -27.72
C ASP A 679 -36.90 17.66 -27.04
N ALA A 680 -37.03 17.41 -25.74
CA ALA A 680 -36.12 16.59 -24.96
C ALA A 680 -36.08 15.14 -25.45
N VAL A 681 -37.17 14.65 -26.04
CA VAL A 681 -37.22 13.35 -26.71
C VAL A 681 -36.42 13.40 -27.99
N ALA A 682 -36.58 14.44 -28.82
CA ALA A 682 -35.74 14.65 -30.00
C ALA A 682 -34.25 14.83 -29.64
N LEU A 683 -33.93 15.55 -28.57
CA LEU A 683 -32.55 15.75 -28.09
C LEU A 683 -31.95 14.43 -27.56
N TRP A 684 -32.75 13.63 -26.85
CA TRP A 684 -32.33 12.31 -26.37
C TRP A 684 -32.13 11.34 -27.54
N LYS A 685 -33.10 11.25 -28.47
CA LYS A 685 -32.99 10.46 -29.71
C LYS A 685 -31.75 10.88 -30.51
N GLN A 686 -31.50 12.17 -30.64
CA GLN A 686 -30.33 12.72 -31.34
C GLN A 686 -29.02 12.37 -30.61
N ASN A 687 -28.96 12.47 -29.28
CA ASN A 687 -27.78 12.09 -28.51
C ASN A 687 -27.50 10.58 -28.59
N VAL A 688 -28.55 9.75 -28.59
CA VAL A 688 -28.44 8.29 -28.79
C VAL A 688 -27.93 8.00 -30.20
N ARG A 689 -28.46 8.64 -31.25
CA ARG A 689 -27.98 8.51 -32.63
C ARG A 689 -26.52 8.92 -32.79
N VAL A 690 -26.14 10.07 -32.25
CA VAL A 690 -24.75 10.55 -32.28
C VAL A 690 -23.82 9.57 -31.56
N ARG A 691 -24.27 9.01 -30.42
CA ARG A 691 -23.51 8.00 -29.67
C ARG A 691 -23.32 6.70 -30.46
N LEU A 692 -24.39 6.18 -31.05
CA LEU A 692 -24.37 4.95 -31.85
C LEU A 692 -23.46 5.11 -33.07
N ASN A 693 -23.56 6.24 -33.79
CA ASN A 693 -22.69 6.56 -34.91
C ASN A 693 -21.20 6.63 -34.51
N LEU A 694 -20.89 7.29 -33.40
CA LEU A 694 -19.50 7.42 -32.92
C LEU A 694 -18.91 6.07 -32.53
N GLU A 695 -19.67 5.23 -31.83
CA GLU A 695 -19.21 3.88 -31.48
C GLU A 695 -19.11 2.99 -32.71
N PHE A 696 -20.09 3.02 -33.61
CA PHE A 696 -20.05 2.25 -34.85
C PHE A 696 -18.83 2.57 -35.70
N CYS A 697 -18.51 3.86 -35.91
CA CYS A 697 -17.31 4.28 -36.62
C CYS A 697 -16.02 3.77 -35.95
N PHE A 698 -15.98 3.76 -34.62
CA PHE A 698 -14.83 3.24 -33.86
C PHE A 698 -14.69 1.71 -34.02
N TYR A 699 -15.77 0.96 -33.86
CA TYR A 699 -15.76 -0.51 -33.98
C TYR A 699 -15.52 -0.97 -35.43
N LYS A 700 -16.03 -0.23 -36.42
CA LYS A 700 -15.74 -0.44 -37.84
C LYS A 700 -14.26 -0.19 -38.15
N ALA A 701 -13.68 0.90 -37.63
CA ALA A 701 -12.26 1.22 -37.83
C ALA A 701 -11.28 0.27 -37.10
N THR A 702 -11.78 -0.52 -36.15
CA THR A 702 -11.00 -1.51 -35.40
C THR A 702 -11.33 -2.95 -35.79
N GLU A 703 -12.07 -3.15 -36.90
CA GLU A 703 -12.48 -4.45 -37.45
C GLU A 703 -13.22 -5.35 -36.43
N ASN A 704 -13.90 -4.74 -35.46
CA ASN A 704 -14.58 -5.46 -34.38
C ASN A 704 -16.09 -5.14 -34.35
N LEU A 705 -16.74 -5.34 -35.49
CA LEU A 705 -18.17 -5.09 -35.66
C LEU A 705 -19.05 -6.08 -34.88
N GLU A 706 -18.57 -7.29 -34.61
CA GLU A 706 -19.31 -8.28 -33.81
C GLU A 706 -19.49 -7.83 -32.36
N ALA A 707 -18.47 -7.21 -31.74
CA ALA A 707 -18.62 -6.62 -30.41
C ALA A 707 -19.62 -5.45 -30.40
N PHE A 708 -19.69 -4.67 -31.48
CA PHE A 708 -20.70 -3.63 -31.62
C PHE A 708 -22.11 -4.20 -31.73
N LYS A 709 -22.31 -5.24 -32.54
CA LYS A 709 -23.60 -5.94 -32.69
C LYS A 709 -24.07 -6.55 -31.37
N GLN A 710 -23.18 -7.22 -30.62
CA GLN A 710 -23.52 -7.77 -29.31
C GLN A 710 -23.92 -6.69 -28.30
N GLN A 711 -23.30 -5.51 -28.35
CA GLN A 711 -23.53 -4.45 -27.38
C GLN A 711 -24.75 -3.57 -27.71
N TRP A 712 -25.02 -3.29 -28.99
CA TRP A 712 -26.01 -2.31 -29.43
C TRP A 712 -27.09 -2.88 -30.37
N GLY A 713 -26.86 -4.04 -30.96
CA GLY A 713 -27.75 -4.70 -31.92
C GLY A 713 -28.60 -5.83 -31.33
N HIS A 714 -28.73 -5.91 -30.00
CA HIS A 714 -29.57 -6.91 -29.34
C HIS A 714 -31.02 -6.78 -29.83
N ASP A 715 -31.56 -7.86 -30.43
CA ASP A 715 -32.90 -7.96 -31.02
C ASP A 715 -33.27 -6.86 -32.04
N GLU A 716 -32.29 -6.23 -32.68
CA GLU A 716 -32.50 -5.10 -33.63
C GLU A 716 -33.27 -3.89 -33.05
N VAL A 717 -33.34 -3.77 -31.70
CA VAL A 717 -34.19 -2.76 -31.03
C VAL A 717 -33.68 -1.33 -31.22
N LEU A 718 -32.36 -1.14 -31.20
CA LEU A 718 -31.72 0.17 -31.33
C LEU A 718 -31.10 0.36 -32.72
N VAL A 719 -30.42 -0.67 -33.22
CA VAL A 719 -29.59 -0.60 -34.43
C VAL A 719 -29.50 -1.97 -35.12
N LYS A 720 -29.57 -1.98 -36.45
CA LYS A 720 -29.26 -3.13 -37.31
C LYS A 720 -27.98 -2.85 -38.10
N VAL A 721 -27.12 -3.84 -38.25
CA VAL A 721 -25.92 -3.73 -39.10
C VAL A 721 -26.12 -4.61 -40.33
N THR A 722 -26.12 -4.01 -41.51
CA THR A 722 -26.37 -4.70 -42.78
C THR A 722 -25.20 -5.61 -43.15
N GLU A 723 -25.44 -6.57 -44.06
CA GLU A 723 -24.39 -7.47 -44.57
C GLU A 723 -23.24 -6.72 -45.28
N GLN A 724 -23.50 -5.49 -45.72
CA GLN A 724 -22.52 -4.58 -46.34
C GLN A 724 -21.70 -3.78 -45.30
N GLY A 725 -21.94 -4.00 -44.00
CA GLY A 725 -21.22 -3.33 -42.92
C GLY A 725 -21.65 -1.87 -42.72
N GLU A 726 -22.92 -1.56 -42.97
CA GLU A 726 -23.53 -0.25 -42.72
C GLU A 726 -24.50 -0.32 -41.53
N MET A 727 -24.69 0.82 -40.85
CA MET A 727 -25.49 0.91 -39.63
C MET A 727 -26.84 1.58 -39.90
N GLU A 728 -27.93 0.88 -39.61
CA GLU A 728 -29.29 1.38 -39.68
C GLU A 728 -29.86 1.56 -38.27
N ALA A 729 -30.25 2.77 -37.89
CA ALA A 729 -30.91 3.02 -36.61
C ALA A 729 -32.40 2.63 -36.69
N ALA A 730 -32.97 2.13 -35.59
CA ALA A 730 -34.37 1.74 -35.54
C ALA A 730 -35.31 2.92 -35.87
N ALA A 731 -36.44 2.63 -36.53
CA ALA A 731 -37.35 3.66 -37.05
C ALA A 731 -37.90 4.63 -35.98
N TRP A 732 -38.01 4.19 -34.72
CA TRP A 732 -38.47 5.03 -33.61
C TRP A 732 -37.37 5.99 -33.08
N LEU A 733 -36.10 5.76 -33.44
CA LEU A 733 -34.97 6.67 -33.18
C LEU A 733 -34.80 7.72 -34.27
N LEU A 734 -35.35 7.49 -35.47
CA LEU A 734 -35.50 8.49 -36.54
C LEU A 734 -36.57 9.52 -36.15
#